data_AF-A0A0A2VRX2-F1
#
_entry.id   AF-A0A0A2VRX2-F1
#
_cell.length_a   1.000
_cell.length_b   1.000
_cell.length_c   1.000
_cell.angle_alpha   90.00
_cell.angle_beta   90.00
_cell.angle_gamma   90.00
#
_symmetry.space_group_name_H-M   'P 1'
#
loop_
_entity.id
_entity.type
_entity.pdbx_description
1 polymer ?
#
loop_
_entity_poly.entity_id
_entity_poly.type
_entity_poly.pdbx_seq_one_letter_code
_entity_poly.pdbx_strand_id
1 'polypeptide(L)'
;MSATPRLRSGFPSTPGTTAPRRNFDQTPSSVGSVSSTASFNRSAALPIAPEKATRQSQASQPLIPLTLLDAPQQRFYAFAIYVLLWAWKLYDWLQVIEEGDSSWWLFFKWIFIDFAFLFGLPELRIPWLELSQVFVTGVFLSHVVVNYMLMFNIPLPWQSFFLGIAKVLYDRELSISEQNVKVSSILNNHSLIMGKQIINILPEGSAVLNPEQKPYCIAPKSKTGVVLPIYFNSTVPAEIELIRIDLDSNKEETIKVPNRDVNKVARQIREQSADPTTAGFQWDYTVRRPGVYRLGKVLDEYKLEIQRGVKDTYVVPCPQAKIKTANSSQRCIRDLSDLSLEVYGTPPLKIVYSRTINGKNHGFHFQSLQPDGFSSPLLGSAADVLPDGGEDISWVRPARVTVGLNESMATSGEWEYSVDEVHDAFGNSIKYAESVDDLDRSVTRSLVQKFAVKERPKVKMQGCDLRNALKVAKGRSAHLPVSFQVNGGAPDTDYKVQWKFSPIDSLTNNGDHGDKLTLGSHSAKNSNDKPSVSAPGLYTLTSVSSGSCEGEVDEPSSCLLLNPLEPHLSIRAEEIPDKCAGNSIGLRVNLDLVGTPPFTVHYDIIGSDHHVEPRAHRVDGLRSQLELIPQEASRQKYVFKSIDDGVYRNIPLTGQDKILEQEVKPAAHAVIAHGSQTINTCLDSNVELDVLLTGEPPFNLEWEIVHDGKRKTERVNNLNSKAYTIKTPTFTKGGEYNLALSSIQDQRGCRTFLQDSVKLIVRRQRPRAAFGLIEQRQSIMAVEETPLRLPLRLQGDGPWTVSYRNLNDSAGTITKKIDSPNGFIVVKSRGVYELLDIKDNRCPGTVEPAGSTFQVDWFPRPEISIIETDSVSATGGVFVKQEVCEGDIDGFEVALQGSPPYHVEYEVHQRSPQGSKAISRREFDAALSKAAISMDTGKAGEYTYKFHGLADNLYNVDQKSKALTVQQRVNAKPAASFSKPGQTFKFCMEEQEHEDKIPITLTGVAPFFVELEIKHQSGLPVETYHVPSINSNSYSMQIPRKHLRLGSQQLLIRRVRDARGCQQKYEVGGPSIQIQLFDAPSIYPLESRRDYCVGERIAYTLSGTPPFDIHYEFNGKWNAKSQTTSFRRVAEKPGDFIITRISDKASECRAAVHLAKTIHPLPSVQISRGQQSRVDIHEGGEVDILFEFWGTPPFEFTFTRSSNAKKGHRSVLLETRHEVSYEHSKVIKASQEGTYEVVAIKDKFCSYSTQQADKRDKK
;
A
#
# COMPACT_ATOMS: atom_id res chain seq x y z
N MET A 1 -25.06 -64.74 5.71
CA MET A 1 -25.76 -64.00 4.63
C MET A 1 -25.13 -62.62 4.60
N SER A 2 -24.37 -62.19 3.58
CA SER A 2 -24.01 -62.81 2.29
C SER A 2 -22.59 -62.32 1.93
N ALA A 3 -21.61 -63.18 1.60
CA ALA A 3 -21.23 -63.55 0.22
C ALA A 3 -20.92 -62.34 -0.69
N THR A 4 -19.81 -62.17 -1.43
CA THR A 4 -18.65 -63.02 -1.88
C THR A 4 -17.72 -62.12 -2.77
N PRO A 5 -16.65 -62.56 -3.52
CA PRO A 5 -15.58 -63.56 -3.28
C PRO A 5 -14.13 -63.16 -3.76
N ARG A 6 -13.12 -63.93 -3.31
CA ARG A 6 -11.87 -64.38 -4.04
C ARG A 6 -10.92 -63.40 -4.77
N LEU A 7 -9.60 -63.54 -4.49
CA LEU A 7 -8.59 -63.93 -5.50
C LEU A 7 -7.35 -64.66 -4.88
N ARG A 8 -6.22 -64.80 -5.58
CA ARG A 8 -5.22 -65.91 -5.45
C ARG A 8 -3.93 -65.64 -4.65
N SER A 9 -3.30 -66.75 -4.21
CA SER A 9 -1.93 -66.94 -3.66
C SER A 9 -1.64 -66.33 -2.27
N GLY A 10 -0.81 -66.93 -1.40
CA GLY A 10 -0.20 -68.28 -1.38
C GLY A 10 0.23 -68.64 0.06
N PHE A 11 -0.06 -69.86 0.53
CA PHE A 11 -0.20 -70.25 1.96
C PHE A 11 0.39 -71.68 2.18
N PRO A 12 0.62 -72.22 3.41
CA PRO A 12 0.82 -71.55 4.73
C PRO A 12 1.69 -72.29 5.81
N SER A 13 1.81 -71.64 7.00
CA SER A 13 1.69 -72.13 8.41
C SER A 13 2.37 -73.46 8.88
N THR A 14 3.08 -73.56 10.02
CA THR A 14 2.78 -73.17 11.44
C THR A 14 1.54 -73.89 12.05
N PRO A 15 1.57 -74.35 13.32
CA PRO A 15 1.41 -73.51 14.55
C PRO A 15 2.28 -73.97 15.76
N GLY A 16 2.26 -73.39 16.98
CA GLY A 16 1.69 -72.11 17.48
C GLY A 16 1.42 -72.09 19.00
N THR A 17 1.27 -70.88 19.60
CA THR A 17 0.57 -70.53 20.89
C THR A 17 1.10 -71.06 22.25
N THR A 18 1.04 -70.37 23.42
CA THR A 18 0.97 -68.93 23.82
C THR A 18 1.15 -68.74 25.37
N ALA A 19 2.14 -67.93 25.81
CA ALA A 19 2.15 -67.00 27.00
C ALA A 19 1.71 -67.50 28.43
N PRO A 20 1.68 -66.67 29.52
CA PRO A 20 2.32 -65.37 29.83
C PRO A 20 3.00 -65.23 31.25
N ARG A 21 3.67 -64.08 31.49
CA ARG A 21 3.80 -63.30 32.77
C ARG A 21 4.78 -63.64 33.93
N ARG A 22 5.60 -62.61 34.22
CA ARG A 22 6.05 -62.04 35.53
C ARG A 22 7.22 -62.65 36.34
N ASN A 23 7.95 -61.73 36.97
CA ASN A 23 9.23 -61.89 37.66
C ASN A 23 9.08 -62.45 39.10
N PHE A 24 10.01 -63.32 39.54
CA PHE A 24 11.02 -63.02 40.57
C PHE A 24 11.90 -64.26 40.82
N ASP A 25 13.21 -64.07 41.07
CA ASP A 25 14.11 -65.14 41.54
C ASP A 25 14.37 -64.99 43.04
N GLN A 26 14.00 -65.99 43.85
CA GLN A 26 14.63 -66.20 45.16
C GLN A 26 14.43 -67.61 45.77
N THR A 27 15.54 -68.35 45.86
CA THR A 27 15.87 -69.38 46.87
C THR A 27 15.08 -70.71 46.95
N PRO A 28 15.67 -71.80 47.51
CA PRO A 28 15.15 -73.16 47.35
C PRO A 28 14.56 -73.82 48.62
N SER A 29 13.63 -74.74 48.38
CA SER A 29 13.38 -76.02 49.08
C SER A 29 13.37 -76.10 50.63
N SER A 30 12.24 -76.58 51.19
CA SER A 30 12.25 -77.44 52.38
C SER A 30 11.03 -78.38 52.42
N VAL A 31 11.29 -79.71 52.49
CA VAL A 31 10.40 -80.80 52.97
C VAL A 31 8.99 -80.93 52.35
N GLY A 32 8.50 -82.11 51.91
CA GLY A 32 9.05 -83.46 51.90
C GLY A 32 7.93 -84.52 51.91
N SER A 33 8.28 -85.81 51.72
CA SER A 33 7.36 -86.97 51.59
C SER A 33 6.48 -86.97 50.31
N VAL A 34 5.97 -88.10 49.78
CA VAL A 34 5.92 -89.51 50.26
C VAL A 34 6.24 -90.48 49.10
N SER A 35 6.66 -91.72 49.41
CA SER A 35 6.39 -93.01 48.69
C SER A 35 6.27 -93.11 47.15
N SER A 36 6.73 -94.17 46.47
CA SER A 36 7.51 -95.38 46.83
C SER A 36 7.64 -96.30 45.59
N THR A 37 8.76 -97.03 45.45
CA THR A 37 8.87 -98.47 45.07
C THR A 37 10.35 -98.80 44.76
N ALA A 38 10.73 -100.09 44.73
CA ALA A 38 12.12 -100.52 44.67
C ALA A 38 12.37 -101.74 43.75
N SER A 39 13.51 -101.75 43.06
CA SER A 39 14.11 -102.87 42.31
C SER A 39 15.45 -102.42 41.68
N PHE A 40 16.46 -103.25 41.44
CA PHE A 40 16.84 -104.53 42.08
C PHE A 40 18.39 -104.64 42.12
N ASN A 41 18.92 -105.75 42.63
CA ASN A 41 20.32 -105.94 43.01
C ASN A 41 21.30 -106.38 41.89
N ARG A 42 22.59 -106.38 42.29
CA ARG A 42 23.69 -107.32 41.97
C ARG A 42 23.17 -108.74 41.57
N SER A 43 23.91 -109.61 40.88
CA SER A 43 25.36 -109.92 40.99
C SER A 43 25.88 -110.74 39.79
N ALA A 44 27.15 -111.17 39.83
CA ALA A 44 27.77 -112.02 38.81
C ALA A 44 28.23 -113.39 39.35
N ALA A 45 28.25 -114.37 38.43
CA ALA A 45 29.09 -115.58 38.36
C ALA A 45 28.98 -116.72 39.39
N LEU A 46 28.98 -117.94 38.84
CA LEU A 46 29.36 -119.25 39.39
C LEU A 46 29.90 -120.11 38.22
N PRO A 47 30.76 -121.12 38.42
CA PRO A 47 32.03 -121.08 39.18
C PRO A 47 33.19 -121.81 38.43
N ILE A 48 34.29 -122.09 39.16
CA ILE A 48 35.41 -123.03 38.80
C ILE A 48 36.52 -122.45 37.89
N ALA A 49 37.74 -122.99 38.04
CA ALA A 49 39.02 -122.59 37.48
C ALA A 49 39.92 -123.85 37.28
N PRO A 50 41.24 -123.79 36.92
CA PRO A 50 42.07 -122.70 36.38
C PRO A 50 42.94 -123.12 35.14
N GLU A 51 43.93 -122.26 34.81
CA GLU A 51 45.26 -122.56 34.22
C GLU A 51 45.59 -122.38 32.71
N LYS A 52 46.87 -121.96 32.50
CA LYS A 52 47.77 -122.03 31.31
C LYS A 52 47.47 -121.26 30.00
N ALA A 53 47.86 -119.98 30.05
CA ALA A 53 49.00 -119.39 29.31
C ALA A 53 48.96 -119.05 27.79
N THR A 54 49.45 -117.82 27.52
CA THR A 54 50.15 -117.30 26.31
C THR A 54 49.45 -117.24 24.94
N ARG A 55 49.36 -116.01 24.40
CA ARG A 55 50.33 -115.50 23.39
C ARG A 55 50.31 -113.97 23.29
N GLN A 56 51.43 -113.38 22.84
CA GLN A 56 51.58 -111.94 22.57
C GLN A 56 51.26 -111.63 21.10
N SER A 57 50.90 -110.38 20.80
CA SER A 57 51.09 -109.74 19.49
C SER A 57 51.97 -108.49 19.64
N GLN A 58 52.54 -108.01 18.52
CA GLN A 58 53.68 -107.09 18.54
C GLN A 58 53.26 -105.62 18.62
N ALA A 59 54.05 -104.81 19.33
CA ALA A 59 53.87 -103.36 19.39
C ALA A 59 54.55 -102.65 18.20
N SER A 60 53.91 -101.60 17.68
CA SER A 60 54.51 -100.64 16.74
C SER A 60 55.61 -99.81 17.41
N GLN A 61 56.63 -99.42 16.64
CA GLN A 61 57.73 -98.59 17.13
C GLN A 61 57.39 -97.09 17.05
N PRO A 62 57.88 -96.26 17.99
CA PRO A 62 57.72 -94.81 17.95
C PRO A 62 58.44 -94.17 16.75
N LEU A 63 57.96 -93.00 16.33
CA LEU A 63 58.49 -92.29 15.16
C LEU A 63 59.88 -91.67 15.44
N ILE A 64 60.20 -91.39 16.71
CA ILE A 64 61.57 -91.20 17.19
C ILE A 64 62.03 -92.53 17.82
N PRO A 65 63.04 -93.24 17.28
CA PRO A 65 63.42 -94.56 17.77
C PRO A 65 63.99 -94.48 19.19
N LEU A 66 63.64 -95.49 20.01
CA LEU A 66 64.04 -95.58 21.43
C LEU A 66 65.55 -95.75 21.65
N THR A 67 66.34 -95.90 20.57
CA THR A 67 67.81 -95.91 20.60
C THR A 67 68.44 -94.51 20.58
N LEU A 68 67.66 -93.46 20.24
CA LEU A 68 68.12 -92.07 20.22
C LEU A 68 67.68 -91.29 21.47
N LEU A 69 66.46 -91.54 21.93
CA LEU A 69 65.83 -90.90 23.10
C LEU A 69 64.92 -91.90 23.81
N ASP A 70 65.17 -92.16 25.10
CA ASP A 70 64.35 -93.12 25.87
C ASP A 70 62.88 -92.67 25.95
N ALA A 71 61.95 -93.62 26.05
CA ALA A 71 60.52 -93.30 26.16
C ALA A 71 60.19 -92.32 27.32
N PRO A 72 60.78 -92.41 28.54
CA PRO A 72 60.59 -91.40 29.58
C PRO A 72 61.08 -90.00 29.19
N GLN A 73 62.19 -89.90 28.45
CA GLN A 73 62.73 -88.62 27.99
C GLN A 73 61.83 -88.00 26.91
N GLN A 74 61.36 -88.79 25.93
CA GLN A 74 60.40 -88.32 24.92
C GLN A 74 59.12 -87.76 25.56
N ARG A 75 58.58 -88.46 26.58
CA ARG A 75 57.45 -87.98 27.40
C ARG A 75 57.76 -86.68 28.13
N PHE A 76 58.95 -86.58 28.74
CA PHE A 76 59.38 -85.38 29.46
C PHE A 76 59.48 -84.17 28.54
N TYR A 77 60.09 -84.30 27.35
CA TYR A 77 60.17 -83.21 26.38
C TYR A 77 58.80 -82.81 25.84
N ALA A 78 57.91 -83.76 25.53
CA ALA A 78 56.55 -83.45 25.11
C ALA A 78 55.78 -82.67 26.19
N PHE A 79 55.89 -83.09 27.46
CA PHE A 79 55.28 -82.38 28.59
C PHE A 79 55.91 -81.01 28.85
N ALA A 80 57.23 -80.89 28.73
CA ALA A 80 57.94 -79.61 28.89
C ALA A 80 57.53 -78.59 27.82
N ILE A 81 57.39 -79.00 26.56
CA ILE A 81 56.88 -78.15 25.47
C ILE A 81 55.44 -77.72 25.77
N TYR A 82 54.58 -78.64 26.22
CA TYR A 82 53.20 -78.33 26.60
C TYR A 82 53.11 -77.28 27.73
N VAL A 83 53.95 -77.40 28.77
CA VAL A 83 54.03 -76.42 29.87
C VAL A 83 54.57 -75.08 29.38
N LEU A 84 55.55 -75.06 28.47
CA LEU A 84 56.12 -73.84 27.91
C LEU A 84 55.12 -73.09 27.02
N LEU A 85 54.35 -73.81 26.19
CA LEU A 85 53.22 -73.25 25.43
C LEU A 85 52.15 -72.66 26.36
N TRP A 86 51.83 -73.33 27.46
CA TRP A 86 50.92 -72.81 28.48
C TRP A 86 51.44 -71.55 29.19
N ALA A 87 52.74 -71.49 29.49
CA ALA A 87 53.36 -70.30 30.08
C ALA A 87 53.33 -69.10 29.12
N TRP A 88 53.59 -69.31 27.82
CA TRP A 88 53.45 -68.25 26.81
C TRP A 88 52.00 -67.82 26.63
N LYS A 89 51.03 -68.75 26.63
CA LYS A 89 49.59 -68.43 26.60
C LYS A 89 49.16 -67.58 27.80
N LEU A 90 49.72 -67.85 28.99
CA LEU A 90 49.45 -67.07 30.20
C LEU A 90 50.08 -65.67 30.14
N TYR A 91 51.25 -65.52 29.51
CA TYR A 91 51.88 -64.22 29.26
C TYR A 91 51.02 -63.35 28.33
N ASP A 92 50.61 -63.88 27.17
CA ASP A 92 49.73 -63.18 26.23
C ASP A 92 48.41 -62.74 26.90
N TRP A 93 47.88 -63.57 27.82
CA TRP A 93 46.68 -63.24 28.60
C TRP A 93 46.90 -62.12 29.63
N LEU A 94 48.06 -62.05 30.28
CA LEU A 94 48.36 -60.96 31.23
C LEU A 94 48.36 -59.58 30.54
N GLN A 95 48.84 -59.50 29.30
CA GLN A 95 48.77 -58.26 28.51
C GLN A 95 47.31 -57.84 28.23
N VAL A 96 46.43 -58.80 27.90
CA VAL A 96 44.98 -58.58 27.73
C VAL A 96 44.30 -58.06 29.02
N ILE A 97 44.80 -58.42 30.21
CA ILE A 97 44.31 -57.86 31.48
C ILE A 97 44.81 -56.42 31.71
N GLU A 98 46.08 -56.16 31.42
CA GLU A 98 46.73 -54.87 31.68
C GLU A 98 46.24 -53.76 30.73
N GLU A 99 46.04 -54.09 29.45
CA GLU A 99 45.43 -53.20 28.45
C GLU A 99 43.90 -53.14 28.58
N GLY A 100 43.27 -54.20 29.10
CA GLY A 100 41.85 -54.26 29.42
C GLY A 100 40.90 -54.49 28.23
N ASP A 101 41.44 -54.76 27.04
CA ASP A 101 40.69 -54.93 25.78
C ASP A 101 40.83 -56.34 25.19
N SER A 102 39.84 -56.78 24.42
CA SER A 102 39.66 -58.17 23.98
C SER A 102 40.27 -58.47 22.61
N SER A 103 40.98 -59.60 22.47
CA SER A 103 41.82 -59.87 21.29
C SER A 103 41.41 -61.12 20.50
N TRP A 104 40.62 -60.91 19.44
CA TRP A 104 40.30 -61.93 18.43
C TRP A 104 41.56 -62.54 17.78
N TRP A 105 42.62 -61.76 17.60
CA TRP A 105 43.86 -62.24 16.97
C TRP A 105 44.59 -63.25 17.86
N LEU A 106 44.74 -62.96 19.16
CA LEU A 106 45.36 -63.89 20.11
C LEU A 106 44.51 -65.16 20.30
N PHE A 107 43.18 -65.04 20.25
CA PHE A 107 42.27 -66.19 20.26
C PHE A 107 42.54 -67.15 19.10
N PHE A 108 42.56 -66.67 17.85
CA PHE A 108 42.84 -67.53 16.69
C PHE A 108 44.28 -68.06 16.66
N LYS A 109 45.28 -67.26 17.06
CA LYS A 109 46.67 -67.70 17.25
C LYS A 109 46.74 -68.96 18.13
N TRP A 110 46.12 -68.91 19.31
CA TRP A 110 46.22 -70.02 20.27
C TRP A 110 45.44 -71.26 19.85
N ILE A 111 44.29 -71.12 19.18
CA ILE A 111 43.57 -72.26 18.59
C ILE A 111 44.47 -73.02 17.58
N PHE A 112 45.18 -72.31 16.71
CA PHE A 112 46.05 -72.94 15.73
C PHE A 112 47.24 -73.68 16.38
N ILE A 113 47.85 -73.09 17.40
CA ILE A 113 48.97 -73.69 18.14
C ILE A 113 48.50 -74.93 18.93
N ASP A 114 47.37 -74.86 19.63
CA ASP A 114 46.80 -76.00 20.34
C ASP A 114 46.42 -77.14 19.39
N PHE A 115 45.86 -76.82 18.21
CA PHE A 115 45.53 -77.82 17.19
C PHE A 115 46.79 -78.56 16.71
N ALA A 116 47.82 -77.82 16.28
CA ALA A 116 49.05 -78.38 15.78
C ALA A 116 49.76 -79.26 16.83
N PHE A 117 49.76 -78.83 18.10
CA PHE A 117 50.36 -79.61 19.18
C PHE A 117 49.55 -80.86 19.53
N LEU A 118 48.24 -80.72 19.82
CA LEU A 118 47.42 -81.82 20.33
C LEU A 118 47.16 -82.92 19.29
N PHE A 119 46.99 -82.57 18.01
CA PHE A 119 46.83 -83.57 16.94
C PHE A 119 48.17 -84.10 16.39
N GLY A 120 49.27 -83.35 16.52
CA GLY A 120 50.61 -83.84 16.15
C GLY A 120 51.20 -84.84 17.14
N LEU A 121 50.86 -84.73 18.43
CA LEU A 121 51.48 -85.53 19.49
C LEU A 121 51.20 -87.05 19.40
N PRO A 122 49.97 -87.53 19.10
CA PRO A 122 49.72 -88.96 18.89
C PRO A 122 50.49 -89.53 17.68
N GLU A 123 50.70 -88.74 16.62
CA GLU A 123 51.39 -89.20 15.42
C GLU A 123 52.89 -89.48 15.67
N LEU A 124 53.49 -88.87 16.70
CA LEU A 124 54.84 -89.21 17.16
C LEU A 124 54.94 -90.63 17.76
N ARG A 125 53.80 -91.28 18.06
CA ARG A 125 53.69 -92.66 18.59
C ARG A 125 54.52 -92.90 19.86
N ILE A 126 54.63 -91.88 20.71
CA ILE A 126 55.36 -91.96 21.98
C ILE A 126 54.61 -92.94 22.89
N PRO A 127 55.23 -94.02 23.42
CA PRO A 127 54.53 -95.01 24.22
C PRO A 127 53.84 -94.38 25.44
N TRP A 128 52.56 -94.72 25.66
CA TRP A 128 51.62 -94.11 26.64
C TRP A 128 51.08 -92.70 26.30
N LEU A 129 51.47 -92.07 25.19
CA LEU A 129 50.77 -90.89 24.64
C LEU A 129 50.18 -91.14 23.24
N GLU A 130 49.98 -92.42 22.89
CA GLU A 130 49.10 -92.86 21.81
C GLU A 130 47.62 -92.65 22.21
N LEU A 131 47.24 -91.38 22.34
CA LEU A 131 45.89 -90.95 22.76
C LEU A 131 44.87 -91.25 21.67
N SER A 132 43.69 -91.75 22.05
CA SER A 132 42.61 -92.00 21.08
C SER A 132 42.11 -90.68 20.47
N GLN A 133 41.78 -90.70 19.17
CA GLN A 133 41.41 -89.49 18.44
C GLN A 133 40.17 -88.77 19.02
N VAL A 134 39.28 -89.52 19.68
CA VAL A 134 38.14 -88.98 20.46
C VAL A 134 38.63 -88.18 21.68
N PHE A 135 39.59 -88.71 22.44
CA PHE A 135 40.17 -88.02 23.59
C PHE A 135 40.92 -86.75 23.17
N VAL A 136 41.74 -86.84 22.12
CA VAL A 136 42.46 -85.68 21.55
C VAL A 136 41.51 -84.57 21.13
N THR A 137 40.43 -84.92 20.42
CA THR A 137 39.41 -83.96 19.98
C THR A 137 38.68 -83.32 21.18
N GLY A 138 38.40 -84.08 22.24
CA GLY A 138 37.81 -83.56 23.48
C GLY A 138 38.73 -82.59 24.23
N VAL A 139 40.02 -82.89 24.34
CA VAL A 139 41.02 -82.00 24.95
C VAL A 139 41.19 -80.72 24.11
N PHE A 140 41.22 -80.83 22.78
CA PHE A 140 41.27 -79.66 21.89
C PHE A 140 40.04 -78.76 22.03
N LEU A 141 38.82 -79.32 22.07
CA LEU A 141 37.59 -78.56 22.33
C LEU A 141 37.63 -77.83 23.68
N SER A 142 38.18 -78.47 24.72
CA SER A 142 38.43 -77.82 26.02
C SER A 142 39.40 -76.63 25.90
N HIS A 143 40.50 -76.80 25.15
CA HIS A 143 41.45 -75.71 24.87
C HIS A 143 40.81 -74.53 24.11
N VAL A 144 39.93 -74.79 23.14
CA VAL A 144 39.18 -73.72 22.44
C VAL A 144 38.33 -72.91 23.41
N VAL A 145 37.61 -73.56 24.33
CA VAL A 145 36.80 -72.87 25.37
C VAL A 145 37.67 -72.07 26.34
N VAL A 146 38.81 -72.63 26.77
CA VAL A 146 39.77 -71.94 27.64
C VAL A 146 40.39 -70.72 26.94
N ASN A 147 40.80 -70.85 25.68
CA ASN A 147 41.33 -69.73 24.90
C ASN A 147 40.30 -68.61 24.74
N TYR A 148 39.02 -68.96 24.56
CA TYR A 148 37.92 -68.00 24.49
C TYR A 148 37.79 -67.25 25.83
N MET A 149 37.79 -67.95 26.95
CA MET A 149 37.65 -67.29 28.25
C MET A 149 38.88 -66.42 28.62
N LEU A 150 40.09 -66.82 28.24
CA LEU A 150 41.29 -66.00 28.46
C LEU A 150 41.32 -64.77 27.55
N MET A 151 41.24 -64.94 26.23
CA MET A 151 41.53 -63.84 25.28
C MET A 151 40.38 -62.82 25.12
N PHE A 152 39.19 -63.14 25.65
CA PHE A 152 38.07 -62.20 25.83
C PHE A 152 37.88 -61.76 27.29
N ASN A 153 38.86 -62.03 28.17
CA ASN A 153 38.87 -61.66 29.59
C ASN A 153 37.58 -62.04 30.35
N ILE A 154 37.02 -63.22 30.04
CA ILE A 154 35.81 -63.75 30.67
C ILE A 154 36.21 -64.34 32.03
N PRO A 155 35.52 -63.98 33.14
CA PRO A 155 35.94 -64.36 34.47
C PRO A 155 35.88 -65.88 34.71
N LEU A 156 37.06 -66.52 34.77
CA LEU A 156 37.24 -67.91 35.19
C LEU A 156 37.31 -67.99 36.72
N PRO A 157 36.73 -69.03 37.38
CA PRO A 157 36.66 -69.12 38.84
C PRO A 157 38.02 -69.13 39.58
N TRP A 158 39.11 -69.38 38.86
CA TRP A 158 40.49 -69.49 39.37
C TRP A 158 41.39 -68.31 38.98
N GLN A 159 40.91 -67.34 38.18
CA GLN A 159 41.69 -66.14 37.86
C GLN A 159 41.97 -65.29 39.09
N SER A 160 41.03 -65.20 40.04
CA SER A 160 41.21 -64.51 41.33
C SER A 160 42.40 -65.06 42.14
N PHE A 161 42.66 -66.37 42.06
CA PHE A 161 43.80 -67.01 42.70
C PHE A 161 45.13 -66.63 42.03
N PHE A 162 45.22 -66.72 40.70
CA PHE A 162 46.44 -66.33 39.96
C PHE A 162 46.71 -64.83 40.01
N LEU A 163 45.67 -63.98 39.92
CA LEU A 163 45.78 -62.54 40.11
C LEU A 163 46.18 -62.18 41.54
N GLY A 164 45.73 -62.95 42.54
CA GLY A 164 46.21 -62.83 43.93
C GLY A 164 47.72 -63.02 44.04
N ILE A 165 48.27 -64.06 43.41
CA ILE A 165 49.71 -64.33 43.37
C ILE A 165 50.47 -63.23 42.60
N ALA A 166 49.98 -62.83 41.42
CA ALA A 166 50.60 -61.77 40.62
C ALA A 166 50.66 -60.43 41.38
N LYS A 167 49.57 -60.08 42.09
CA LYS A 167 49.44 -58.85 42.90
C LYS A 167 50.36 -58.81 44.12
N VAL A 168 50.76 -59.96 44.66
CA VAL A 168 51.80 -60.05 45.72
C VAL A 168 53.21 -59.86 45.16
N LEU A 169 53.45 -60.23 43.90
CA LEU A 169 54.75 -60.08 43.23
C LEU A 169 54.96 -58.67 42.65
N TYR A 170 53.90 -58.02 42.16
CA TYR A 170 53.91 -56.71 41.50
C TYR A 170 53.38 -55.53 42.34
N ASP A 171 53.35 -55.63 43.69
CA ASP A 171 53.01 -54.51 44.61
C ASP A 171 54.10 -53.41 44.60
N ARG A 172 54.20 -52.65 43.50
CA ARG A 172 55.14 -51.55 43.27
C ARG A 172 54.43 -50.35 42.62
N GLU A 173 54.33 -49.24 43.33
CA GLU A 173 53.76 -47.97 42.84
C GLU A 173 54.83 -46.87 42.79
N LEU A 174 54.68 -45.90 41.89
CA LEU A 174 55.58 -44.74 41.83
C LEU A 174 55.40 -43.85 43.07
N SER A 175 56.51 -43.62 43.78
CA SER A 175 56.69 -42.62 44.81
C SER A 175 56.88 -41.22 44.23
N ILE A 176 56.83 -40.21 45.09
CA ILE A 176 56.93 -38.78 44.73
C ILE A 176 58.25 -38.44 43.98
N SER A 177 59.31 -39.21 44.20
CA SER A 177 60.61 -39.11 43.50
C SER A 177 60.68 -39.88 42.17
N GLU A 178 59.53 -40.29 41.60
CA GLU A 178 59.40 -41.08 40.37
C GLU A 178 60.09 -42.47 40.45
N GLN A 179 60.12 -43.08 41.64
CA GLN A 179 60.74 -44.41 41.90
C GLN A 179 59.71 -45.44 42.41
N ASN A 180 59.89 -46.73 42.15
CA ASN A 180 58.88 -47.76 42.45
C ASN A 180 59.03 -48.42 43.85
N VAL A 181 57.99 -48.32 44.70
CA VAL A 181 57.99 -48.67 46.14
C VAL A 181 56.84 -49.62 46.51
N LYS A 182 57.04 -50.50 47.51
CA LYS A 182 56.00 -51.38 48.09
C LYS A 182 55.19 -50.66 49.18
N VAL A 183 53.87 -50.84 49.22
CA VAL A 183 52.98 -50.10 50.16
C VAL A 183 52.45 -50.98 51.31
N SER A 184 52.31 -52.28 51.08
CA SER A 184 51.67 -53.21 52.04
C SER A 184 52.34 -53.30 53.42
N SER A 185 53.63 -53.01 53.54
CA SER A 185 54.38 -53.06 54.80
C SER A 185 54.19 -51.87 55.75
N ILE A 186 53.40 -50.85 55.36
CA ILE A 186 53.27 -49.59 56.13
C ILE A 186 51.91 -49.47 56.86
N LEU A 187 50.87 -50.17 56.40
CA LEU A 187 49.48 -49.90 56.82
C LEU A 187 48.89 -50.85 57.89
N ASN A 188 49.38 -52.08 58.06
CA ASN A 188 48.72 -53.11 58.88
C ASN A 188 49.37 -53.32 60.27
N ASN A 189 48.84 -52.70 61.33
CA ASN A 189 49.29 -52.81 62.74
C ASN A 189 48.09 -52.66 63.75
N HIS A 190 47.83 -53.53 64.75
CA HIS A 190 46.53 -54.28 64.78
C HIS A 190 45.38 -54.27 65.90
N SER A 191 45.03 -53.33 66.82
CA SER A 191 44.51 -53.78 68.19
C SER A 191 43.08 -53.57 68.92
N LEU A 192 41.91 -53.02 68.45
CA LEU A 192 41.13 -52.05 69.35
C LEU A 192 39.53 -51.99 69.73
N ILE A 193 38.48 -52.79 69.33
CA ILE A 193 37.15 -52.17 68.79
C ILE A 193 35.65 -52.77 69.09
N MET A 194 34.50 -52.04 69.51
CA MET A 194 32.98 -52.44 69.71
C MET A 194 31.79 -51.30 69.89
N GLY A 195 30.39 -51.42 69.95
CA GLY A 195 29.26 -50.36 70.32
C GLY A 195 27.70 -50.38 69.79
N LYS A 196 26.58 -49.54 70.12
CA LYS A 196 25.24 -49.26 69.28
C LYS A 196 23.96 -48.13 69.35
N GLN A 197 23.36 -47.39 68.27
CA GLN A 197 21.98 -46.58 67.88
C GLN A 197 21.61 -45.94 66.32
N ILE A 198 20.73 -44.93 65.69
CA ILE A 198 19.49 -44.92 64.51
C ILE A 198 18.74 -43.65 63.36
N ILE A 199 18.44 -43.41 61.85
CA ILE A 199 17.73 -42.20 60.70
C ILE A 199 17.41 -41.99 58.89
N ASN A 200 16.62 -41.01 58.00
CA ASN A 200 16.33 -40.60 56.30
C ASN A 200 15.37 -39.35 55.34
N ILE A 201 15.32 -38.81 53.87
CA ILE A 201 14.25 -37.92 52.77
C ILE A 201 14.29 -37.17 51.07
N LEU A 202 13.38 -36.29 50.19
CA LEU A 202 13.13 -35.81 48.50
C LEU A 202 12.37 -34.41 47.53
N PRO A 203 12.12 -34.10 46.04
CA PRO A 203 11.70 -32.80 44.94
C PRO A 203 10.75 -32.50 43.39
N GLU A 204 10.60 -31.36 42.36
CA GLU A 204 9.58 -30.87 41.00
C GLU A 204 9.69 -29.88 39.44
N GLY A 205 8.72 -29.17 38.47
CA GLY A 205 8.68 -28.48 36.83
C GLY A 205 7.70 -27.30 35.81
N SER A 206 7.59 -26.93 34.31
CA SER A 206 6.77 -25.74 33.28
C SER A 206 6.48 -25.47 31.48
N ALA A 207 5.87 -24.35 30.61
CA ALA A 207 5.32 -24.06 28.97
C ALA A 207 5.06 -22.66 27.80
N VAL A 208 4.35 -22.46 26.45
CA VAL A 208 4.34 -21.39 25.03
C VAL A 208 3.13 -20.83 23.76
N LEU A 209 3.16 -19.95 22.51
CA LEU A 209 2.09 -19.23 21.31
C LEU A 209 2.24 -18.36 19.70
N ASN A 210 1.24 -17.99 18.61
CA ASN A 210 0.75 -16.89 17.32
C ASN A 210 0.93 -16.47 15.55
N PRO A 211 0.08 -15.77 14.47
CA PRO A 211 0.28 -15.41 12.85
C PRO A 211 -0.02 -14.12 11.76
N GLU A 212 -1.14 -13.89 10.91
CA GLU A 212 -1.26 -13.46 9.39
C GLU A 212 -1.38 -11.98 8.71
N GLN A 213 -1.62 -10.82 9.37
CA GLN A 213 -1.55 -9.41 8.82
C GLN A 213 -2.53 -8.84 7.72
N LYS A 214 -3.71 -9.42 7.44
CA LYS A 214 -4.71 -8.79 6.52
C LYS A 214 -5.35 -7.50 7.09
N PRO A 215 -5.66 -6.47 6.27
CA PRO A 215 -6.46 -5.30 6.69
C PRO A 215 -7.97 -5.63 6.72
N TYR A 216 -8.74 -4.87 7.51
CA TYR A 216 -10.19 -5.04 7.61
C TYR A 216 -10.93 -3.71 7.77
N CYS A 217 -12.17 -3.64 7.30
CA CYS A 217 -13.08 -2.52 7.56
C CYS A 217 -14.44 -2.96 8.14
N ILE A 218 -15.08 -2.07 8.91
CA ILE A 218 -16.42 -2.24 9.47
C ILE A 218 -17.39 -1.22 8.84
N ALA A 219 -18.45 -1.71 8.19
CA ALA A 219 -19.52 -0.86 7.69
C ALA A 219 -20.37 -0.29 8.85
N PRO A 220 -20.77 1.00 8.81
CA PRO A 220 -21.52 1.63 9.89
C PRO A 220 -22.86 0.93 10.13
N LYS A 221 -23.19 0.66 11.40
CA LYS A 221 -24.36 -0.11 11.87
C LYS A 221 -24.36 -1.61 11.50
N SER A 222 -23.26 -2.18 11.00
CA SER A 222 -23.14 -3.63 10.81
C SER A 222 -23.37 -4.40 12.12
N LYS A 223 -24.19 -5.47 12.06
CA LYS A 223 -24.44 -6.37 13.19
C LYS A 223 -23.52 -7.59 13.22
N THR A 224 -22.87 -7.92 12.09
CA THR A 224 -22.03 -9.11 11.94
C THR A 224 -20.64 -8.88 12.51
N GLY A 225 -20.02 -7.73 12.22
CA GLY A 225 -18.64 -7.42 12.61
C GLY A 225 -17.59 -7.97 11.64
N VAL A 226 -16.36 -8.06 12.13
CA VAL A 226 -15.15 -8.54 11.42
C VAL A 226 -14.50 -9.66 12.22
N VAL A 227 -13.79 -10.59 11.59
CA VAL A 227 -13.16 -11.75 12.24
C VAL A 227 -11.64 -11.65 12.20
N LEU A 228 -10.99 -11.83 13.36
CA LEU A 228 -9.54 -11.78 13.55
C LEU A 228 -9.02 -13.14 14.07
N PRO A 229 -7.97 -13.75 13.46
CA PRO A 229 -7.45 -15.06 13.88
C PRO A 229 -6.38 -14.99 14.99
N ILE A 230 -6.33 -16.03 15.84
CA ILE A 230 -5.40 -16.22 16.98
C ILE A 230 -4.85 -17.65 16.94
N TYR A 231 -3.59 -17.89 17.32
CA TYR A 231 -2.95 -19.23 17.19
C TYR A 231 -2.19 -19.70 18.45
N PHE A 232 -2.30 -20.99 18.80
CA PHE A 232 -1.77 -21.61 20.03
C PHE A 232 -0.82 -22.78 19.78
N ASN A 233 0.12 -23.03 20.71
CA ASN A 233 1.10 -24.12 20.63
C ASN A 233 1.40 -24.77 22.01
N SER A 234 1.34 -26.10 22.10
CA SER A 234 1.70 -26.92 23.27
C SER A 234 1.10 -26.56 24.65
N THR A 235 -0.01 -25.82 24.72
CA THR A 235 -0.72 -25.47 25.99
C THR A 235 -2.24 -25.44 25.82
N VAL A 236 -2.96 -25.45 26.94
CA VAL A 236 -4.44 -25.36 26.97
C VAL A 236 -4.83 -24.03 27.63
N PRO A 237 -5.27 -23.01 26.85
CA PRO A 237 -5.51 -21.68 27.38
C PRO A 237 -6.68 -21.66 28.38
N ALA A 238 -6.44 -21.07 29.55
CA ALA A 238 -7.40 -20.91 30.65
C ALA A 238 -7.96 -19.48 30.78
N GLU A 239 -7.19 -18.47 30.36
CA GLU A 239 -7.61 -17.05 30.26
C GLU A 239 -6.95 -16.44 29.01
N ILE A 240 -7.66 -15.54 28.31
CA ILE A 240 -7.18 -14.81 27.12
C ILE A 240 -7.61 -13.34 27.20
N GLU A 241 -6.69 -12.41 26.95
CA GLU A 241 -6.94 -10.96 26.90
C GLU A 241 -6.44 -10.33 25.59
N LEU A 242 -7.21 -9.37 25.08
CA LEU A 242 -6.92 -8.54 23.91
C LEU A 242 -6.90 -7.05 24.31
N ILE A 243 -6.32 -6.19 23.48
CA ILE A 243 -6.30 -4.73 23.65
C ILE A 243 -6.78 -4.09 22.35
N ARG A 244 -7.68 -3.09 22.43
CA ARG A 244 -8.05 -2.21 21.31
C ARG A 244 -7.62 -0.78 21.61
N ILE A 245 -6.91 -0.14 20.69
CA ILE A 245 -6.70 1.32 20.69
C ILE A 245 -7.81 1.97 19.87
N ASP A 246 -8.50 2.95 20.44
CA ASP A 246 -9.62 3.66 19.83
C ASP A 246 -9.16 4.78 18.88
N LEU A 247 -9.62 4.78 17.62
CA LEU A 247 -9.14 5.73 16.59
C LEU A 247 -9.49 7.19 16.91
N ASP A 248 -10.66 7.44 17.48
CA ASP A 248 -11.12 8.79 17.81
C ASP A 248 -10.38 9.32 19.04
N SER A 249 -10.39 8.59 20.15
CA SER A 249 -9.85 9.07 21.44
C SER A 249 -8.37 8.76 21.70
N ASN A 250 -7.72 7.93 20.88
CA ASN A 250 -6.36 7.38 21.07
C ASN A 250 -6.14 6.74 22.45
N LYS A 251 -7.12 5.97 22.94
CA LYS A 251 -7.10 5.29 24.25
C LYS A 251 -7.15 3.78 24.11
N GLU A 252 -6.44 3.09 25.00
CA GLU A 252 -6.48 1.63 25.09
C GLU A 252 -7.68 1.12 25.90
N GLU A 253 -8.40 0.14 25.36
CA GLU A 253 -9.44 -0.65 26.04
C GLU A 253 -9.03 -2.12 26.08
N THR A 254 -8.90 -2.70 27.28
CA THR A 254 -8.65 -4.15 27.45
C THR A 254 -9.94 -4.96 27.28
N ILE A 255 -9.89 -5.99 26.44
CA ILE A 255 -11.01 -6.89 26.13
C ILE A 255 -10.66 -8.29 26.64
N LYS A 256 -11.24 -8.68 27.78
CA LYS A 256 -11.19 -10.06 28.28
C LYS A 256 -12.10 -10.96 27.43
N VAL A 257 -11.60 -12.12 26.99
CA VAL A 257 -12.42 -13.13 26.29
C VAL A 257 -13.35 -13.83 27.29
N PRO A 258 -14.64 -14.06 26.99
CA PRO A 258 -15.53 -14.78 27.90
C PRO A 258 -15.07 -16.23 28.11
N ASN A 259 -14.99 -16.69 29.37
CA ASN A 259 -14.57 -18.06 29.72
C ASN A 259 -15.37 -19.16 28.98
N ARG A 260 -16.62 -18.88 28.59
CA ARG A 260 -17.44 -19.80 27.76
C ARG A 260 -16.76 -20.12 26.43
N ASP A 261 -16.11 -19.14 25.81
CA ASP A 261 -15.49 -19.26 24.50
C ASP A 261 -14.03 -19.73 24.62
N VAL A 262 -13.29 -19.28 25.65
CA VAL A 262 -12.00 -19.88 26.03
C VAL A 262 -12.15 -21.40 26.26
N ASN A 263 -13.19 -21.84 26.98
CA ASN A 263 -13.44 -23.27 27.23
C ASN A 263 -13.84 -24.06 25.96
N LYS A 264 -14.39 -23.42 24.92
CA LYS A 264 -14.58 -24.07 23.62
C LYS A 264 -13.24 -24.29 22.94
N VAL A 265 -12.40 -23.25 22.89
CA VAL A 265 -11.05 -23.29 22.29
C VAL A 265 -10.19 -24.34 22.99
N ALA A 266 -10.13 -24.32 24.33
CA ALA A 266 -9.44 -25.33 25.13
C ALA A 266 -9.92 -26.77 24.85
N ARG A 267 -11.23 -26.96 24.62
CA ARG A 267 -11.80 -28.25 24.22
C ARG A 267 -11.39 -28.64 22.80
N GLN A 268 -11.50 -27.74 21.83
CA GLN A 268 -11.14 -28.00 20.44
C GLN A 268 -9.64 -28.28 20.28
N ILE A 269 -8.78 -27.55 21.00
CA ILE A 269 -7.34 -27.85 21.12
C ILE A 269 -7.12 -29.27 21.64
N ARG A 270 -7.77 -29.66 22.74
CA ARG A 270 -7.66 -31.02 23.28
C ARG A 270 -8.15 -32.09 22.29
N GLU A 271 -9.28 -31.87 21.63
CA GLU A 271 -9.84 -32.78 20.62
C GLU A 271 -8.93 -32.92 19.38
N GLN A 272 -8.26 -31.84 18.95
CA GLN A 272 -7.35 -31.83 17.80
C GLN A 272 -5.92 -32.31 18.12
N SER A 273 -5.46 -32.10 19.36
CA SER A 273 -4.14 -32.58 19.85
C SER A 273 -4.03 -34.10 19.98
N ALA A 274 -5.13 -34.83 19.79
CA ALA A 274 -5.14 -36.29 19.76
C ALA A 274 -4.50 -36.88 18.50
N ASP A 275 -4.34 -36.08 17.43
CA ASP A 275 -3.65 -36.51 16.20
C ASP A 275 -2.22 -35.93 16.16
N PRO A 276 -1.17 -36.77 16.28
CA PRO A 276 0.22 -36.32 16.41
C PRO A 276 0.80 -35.71 15.14
N THR A 277 0.02 -35.60 14.06
CA THR A 277 0.43 -34.94 12.81
C THR A 277 0.12 -33.43 12.79
N THR A 278 -0.70 -32.92 13.70
CA THR A 278 -1.20 -31.53 13.64
C THR A 278 -0.43 -30.60 14.58
N ALA A 279 0.37 -29.69 14.01
CA ALA A 279 1.08 -28.67 14.78
C ALA A 279 0.21 -27.41 14.98
N GLY A 280 -0.21 -27.18 16.23
CA GLY A 280 -0.89 -25.95 16.66
C GLY A 280 -2.39 -25.86 16.31
N PHE A 281 -3.01 -24.76 16.71
CA PHE A 281 -4.46 -24.53 16.59
C PHE A 281 -4.79 -23.07 16.32
N GLN A 282 -5.66 -22.79 15.33
CA GLN A 282 -6.19 -21.44 15.05
C GLN A 282 -7.61 -21.26 15.58
N TRP A 283 -7.89 -20.09 16.15
CA TRP A 283 -9.21 -19.65 16.60
C TRP A 283 -9.59 -18.29 16.02
N ASP A 284 -10.83 -18.15 15.57
CA ASP A 284 -11.38 -16.95 14.93
C ASP A 284 -12.25 -16.14 15.92
N TYR A 285 -11.88 -14.88 16.17
CA TYR A 285 -12.52 -13.97 17.13
C TYR A 285 -13.20 -12.77 16.46
N THR A 286 -14.49 -12.52 16.79
CA THR A 286 -15.27 -11.46 16.12
C THR A 286 -15.23 -10.10 16.84
N VAL A 287 -14.77 -9.06 16.15
CA VAL A 287 -14.75 -7.66 16.60
C VAL A 287 -15.86 -6.82 15.97
N ARG A 288 -16.25 -5.72 16.63
CA ARG A 288 -17.41 -4.88 16.26
C ARG A 288 -17.21 -3.37 16.39
N ARG A 289 -16.00 -2.91 16.72
CA ARG A 289 -15.64 -1.49 16.80
C ARG A 289 -14.38 -1.24 15.97
N PRO A 290 -14.26 -0.11 15.26
CA PRO A 290 -12.98 0.32 14.70
C PRO A 290 -11.91 0.49 15.80
N GLY A 291 -10.64 0.35 15.42
CA GLY A 291 -9.50 0.44 16.32
C GLY A 291 -8.30 -0.37 15.84
N VAL A 292 -7.18 -0.22 16.55
CA VAL A 292 -5.98 -1.04 16.37
C VAL A 292 -5.99 -2.14 17.43
N TYR A 293 -5.83 -3.40 17.04
CA TYR A 293 -6.01 -4.58 17.91
C TYR A 293 -4.69 -5.35 18.11
N ARG A 294 -4.39 -5.74 19.36
CA ARG A 294 -3.23 -6.58 19.74
C ARG A 294 -3.56 -7.53 20.90
N LEU A 295 -2.74 -8.56 21.14
CA LEU A 295 -2.94 -9.51 22.24
C LEU A 295 -2.32 -9.02 23.55
N GLY A 296 -3.05 -9.14 24.67
CA GLY A 296 -2.62 -8.74 26.01
C GLY A 296 -1.95 -9.84 26.82
N LYS A 297 -2.67 -10.95 27.10
CA LYS A 297 -2.27 -11.98 28.07
C LYS A 297 -2.87 -13.36 27.76
N VAL A 298 -2.17 -14.44 28.13
CA VAL A 298 -2.69 -15.82 28.13
C VAL A 298 -2.17 -16.59 29.36
N LEU A 299 -2.99 -17.47 29.94
CA LEU A 299 -2.63 -18.41 31.02
C LEU A 299 -2.90 -19.87 30.61
N ASP A 300 -2.14 -20.82 31.15
CA ASP A 300 -2.34 -22.27 30.97
C ASP A 300 -3.18 -22.92 32.10
N GLU A 301 -3.54 -24.20 32.00
CA GLU A 301 -4.44 -24.89 32.94
C GLU A 301 -3.93 -24.93 34.40
N TYR A 302 -2.61 -24.90 34.62
CA TYR A 302 -1.98 -24.77 35.94
C TYR A 302 -1.95 -23.32 36.48
N LYS A 303 -2.58 -22.37 35.78
CA LYS A 303 -2.57 -20.91 36.03
C LYS A 303 -1.20 -20.23 35.92
N LEU A 304 -0.25 -20.88 35.25
CA LEU A 304 1.04 -20.30 34.90
C LEU A 304 0.90 -19.42 33.65
N GLU A 305 1.64 -18.32 33.59
CA GLU A 305 1.64 -17.42 32.43
C GLU A 305 2.62 -17.92 31.35
N ILE A 306 2.19 -17.82 30.08
CA ILE A 306 2.89 -18.41 28.94
C ILE A 306 3.36 -17.35 27.95
N GLN A 307 4.38 -17.71 27.15
CA GLN A 307 5.03 -16.78 26.22
C GLN A 307 4.09 -16.31 25.10
N ARG A 308 4.31 -15.10 24.58
CA ARG A 308 3.48 -14.46 23.55
C ARG A 308 4.29 -13.58 22.59
N GLY A 309 3.81 -13.42 21.36
CA GLY A 309 4.31 -12.45 20.37
C GLY A 309 3.34 -11.29 20.16
N VAL A 310 3.85 -10.11 19.83
CA VAL A 310 3.08 -8.86 19.71
C VAL A 310 3.14 -8.34 18.28
N LYS A 311 1.97 -8.09 17.68
CA LYS A 311 1.75 -7.39 16.40
C LYS A 311 0.39 -6.68 16.46
N ASP A 312 0.30 -5.53 15.81
CA ASP A 312 -0.93 -4.74 15.70
C ASP A 312 -1.76 -5.12 14.45
N THR A 313 -3.08 -4.98 14.53
CA THR A 313 -4.04 -5.27 13.45
C THR A 313 -5.03 -4.12 13.30
N TYR A 314 -5.12 -3.54 12.10
CA TYR A 314 -5.92 -2.33 11.83
C TYR A 314 -7.35 -2.68 11.39
N VAL A 315 -8.34 -2.09 12.06
CA VAL A 315 -9.77 -2.23 11.74
C VAL A 315 -10.39 -0.83 11.60
N VAL A 316 -10.63 -0.40 10.37
CA VAL A 316 -11.11 0.97 10.04
C VAL A 316 -12.62 1.01 9.72
N PRO A 317 -13.28 2.18 9.66
CA PRO A 317 -14.61 2.29 9.05
C PRO A 317 -14.51 2.08 7.53
N CYS A 318 -15.40 1.28 6.94
CA CYS A 318 -15.39 1.09 5.48
C CYS A 318 -15.65 2.42 4.73
N PRO A 319 -14.97 2.68 3.60
CA PRO A 319 -15.12 3.93 2.87
C PRO A 319 -16.53 4.13 2.30
N GLN A 320 -16.96 5.38 2.20
CA GLN A 320 -18.27 5.76 1.70
C GLN A 320 -18.20 7.02 0.84
N ALA A 321 -19.07 7.14 -0.15
CA ALA A 321 -19.32 8.40 -0.85
C ALA A 321 -20.80 8.72 -0.93
N LYS A 322 -21.10 10.00 -1.18
CA LYS A 322 -22.43 10.50 -1.54
C LYS A 322 -22.29 11.75 -2.41
N ILE A 323 -23.31 12.00 -3.22
CA ILE A 323 -23.46 13.25 -3.97
C ILE A 323 -24.20 14.27 -3.08
N LYS A 324 -23.65 15.49 -2.97
CA LYS A 324 -24.39 16.65 -2.46
C LYS A 324 -25.27 17.19 -3.58
N THR A 325 -26.57 16.98 -3.45
CA THR A 325 -27.58 17.43 -4.41
C THR A 325 -27.52 18.94 -4.62
N ALA A 326 -27.45 19.38 -5.87
CA ALA A 326 -27.53 20.80 -6.22
C ALA A 326 -28.94 21.37 -5.95
N ASN A 327 -29.04 22.68 -5.75
CA ASN A 327 -30.30 23.37 -5.38
C ASN A 327 -31.42 23.30 -6.45
N SER A 328 -31.08 22.94 -7.69
CA SER A 328 -32.02 22.79 -8.81
C SER A 328 -31.59 21.62 -9.71
N SER A 329 -32.55 20.81 -10.15
CA SER A 329 -32.36 19.81 -11.21
C SER A 329 -32.61 20.38 -12.63
N GLN A 330 -33.08 21.62 -12.76
CA GLN A 330 -33.15 22.31 -14.05
C GLN A 330 -31.93 23.21 -14.23
N ARG A 331 -31.31 23.13 -15.40
CA ARG A 331 -30.17 23.94 -15.84
C ARG A 331 -30.43 24.46 -17.25
N CYS A 332 -29.79 25.56 -17.61
CA CYS A 332 -29.73 26.06 -18.98
C CYS A 332 -28.39 25.66 -19.61
N ILE A 333 -28.31 25.67 -20.95
CA ILE A 333 -27.03 25.53 -21.65
C ILE A 333 -26.03 26.58 -21.14
N ARG A 334 -24.80 26.11 -20.86
CA ARG A 334 -23.65 26.77 -20.23
C ARG A 334 -23.79 27.15 -18.75
N ASP A 335 -24.87 26.78 -18.07
CA ASP A 335 -24.87 26.81 -16.60
C ASP A 335 -23.85 25.82 -16.04
N LEU A 336 -23.38 26.05 -14.81
CA LEU A 336 -22.57 25.08 -14.07
C LEU A 336 -23.46 24.00 -13.45
N SER A 337 -22.89 22.80 -13.25
CA SER A 337 -23.53 21.73 -12.48
C SER A 337 -23.74 22.06 -10.99
N ASP A 338 -22.88 22.89 -10.39
CA ASP A 338 -22.77 23.17 -8.94
C ASP A 338 -22.86 21.90 -8.07
N LEU A 339 -22.21 20.84 -8.52
CA LEU A 339 -22.30 19.51 -7.92
C LEU A 339 -21.08 19.28 -7.00
N SER A 340 -21.22 18.47 -5.96
CA SER A 340 -20.04 18.02 -5.21
C SER A 340 -20.18 16.60 -4.67
N LEU A 341 -19.06 15.87 -4.66
CA LEU A 341 -18.93 14.53 -4.08
C LEU A 341 -18.36 14.69 -2.67
N GLU A 342 -19.01 14.13 -1.65
CA GLU A 342 -18.43 14.00 -0.30
C GLU A 342 -18.02 12.54 -0.09
N VAL A 343 -16.72 12.31 0.07
CA VAL A 343 -16.10 11.01 0.31
C VAL A 343 -15.66 10.94 1.78
N TYR A 344 -15.78 9.77 2.41
CA TYR A 344 -15.48 9.52 3.81
C TYR A 344 -14.73 8.18 3.98
N GLY A 345 -13.64 8.19 4.75
CA GLY A 345 -12.80 7.02 5.01
C GLY A 345 -11.38 7.43 5.44
N THR A 346 -10.49 6.47 5.67
CA THR A 346 -9.07 6.76 6.01
C THR A 346 -8.30 7.18 4.74
N PRO A 347 -7.73 8.40 4.67
CA PRO A 347 -7.06 8.90 3.46
C PRO A 347 -5.61 8.39 3.30
N PRO A 348 -5.04 8.40 2.07
CA PRO A 348 -5.62 8.89 0.82
C PRO A 348 -6.82 8.06 0.31
N LEU A 349 -7.85 8.73 -0.18
CA LEU A 349 -9.05 8.12 -0.76
C LEU A 349 -8.99 8.13 -2.29
N LYS A 350 -9.66 7.15 -2.92
CA LYS A 350 -9.89 7.10 -4.37
C LYS A 350 -11.38 6.93 -4.65
N ILE A 351 -11.90 7.63 -5.66
CA ILE A 351 -13.31 7.55 -6.08
C ILE A 351 -13.40 7.35 -7.59
N VAL A 352 -14.35 6.52 -8.01
CA VAL A 352 -14.75 6.30 -9.41
C VAL A 352 -16.21 6.75 -9.55
N TYR A 353 -16.47 7.58 -10.56
CA TYR A 353 -17.80 8.15 -10.82
C TYR A 353 -18.06 8.19 -12.33
N SER A 354 -19.32 8.07 -12.71
CA SER A 354 -19.76 8.03 -14.10
C SER A 354 -20.58 9.28 -14.43
N ARG A 355 -20.44 9.78 -15.67
CA ARG A 355 -21.25 10.86 -16.23
C ARG A 355 -21.90 10.39 -17.52
N THR A 356 -23.22 10.26 -17.50
CA THR A 356 -24.05 9.90 -18.65
C THR A 356 -24.72 11.14 -19.24
N ILE A 357 -24.45 11.45 -20.51
CA ILE A 357 -25.09 12.55 -21.25
C ILE A 357 -25.94 11.94 -22.36
N ASN A 358 -27.26 12.16 -22.33
CA ASN A 358 -28.21 11.63 -23.30
C ASN A 358 -28.01 10.12 -23.60
N GLY A 359 -27.76 9.33 -22.55
CA GLY A 359 -27.54 7.88 -22.63
C GLY A 359 -26.10 7.42 -22.97
N LYS A 360 -25.16 8.32 -23.23
CA LYS A 360 -23.74 7.99 -23.43
C LYS A 360 -22.96 8.16 -22.13
N ASN A 361 -22.45 7.06 -21.58
CA ASN A 361 -21.70 7.06 -20.33
C ASN A 361 -20.18 7.28 -20.56
N HIS A 362 -19.57 8.09 -19.70
CA HIS A 362 -18.13 8.29 -19.56
C HIS A 362 -17.73 8.07 -18.11
N GLY A 363 -16.84 7.11 -17.85
CA GLY A 363 -16.27 6.87 -16.52
C GLY A 363 -15.09 7.78 -16.23
N PHE A 364 -15.03 8.31 -15.01
CA PHE A 364 -13.98 9.18 -14.49
C PHE A 364 -13.51 8.68 -13.12
N HIS A 365 -12.27 8.97 -12.75
CA HIS A 365 -11.74 8.64 -11.43
C HIS A 365 -10.83 9.73 -10.89
N PHE A 366 -10.79 9.86 -9.57
CA PHE A 366 -9.89 10.76 -8.86
C PHE A 366 -9.06 9.98 -7.86
N GLN A 367 -7.73 10.20 -7.85
CA GLN A 367 -6.79 9.55 -6.96
C GLN A 367 -6.28 10.53 -5.89
N SER A 368 -5.71 10.00 -4.80
CA SER A 368 -5.06 10.78 -3.73
C SER A 368 -5.92 11.89 -3.08
N LEU A 369 -7.22 11.65 -2.88
CA LEU A 369 -8.08 12.58 -2.16
C LEU A 369 -7.74 12.59 -0.67
N GLN A 370 -7.23 13.71 -0.17
CA GLN A 370 -6.86 13.94 1.23
C GLN A 370 -7.34 15.33 1.71
N PRO A 371 -7.59 15.52 3.02
CA PRO A 371 -7.91 16.84 3.58
C PRO A 371 -6.64 17.71 3.70
N ASP A 372 -6.81 19.03 3.79
CA ASP A 372 -5.70 19.96 3.98
C ASP A 372 -4.91 19.71 5.28
N GLY A 373 -3.58 19.70 5.18
CA GLY A 373 -2.67 19.53 6.32
C GLY A 373 -2.45 18.08 6.77
N PHE A 374 -2.95 17.09 6.01
CA PHE A 374 -2.80 15.67 6.32
C PHE A 374 -1.60 15.05 5.60
N SER A 375 -0.69 14.42 6.34
CA SER A 375 0.41 13.61 5.82
C SER A 375 0.26 12.17 6.32
N SER A 376 0.22 11.20 5.39
CA SER A 376 0.07 9.77 5.73
C SER A 376 1.37 9.01 5.49
N PRO A 377 1.84 8.18 6.44
CA PRO A 377 2.94 7.25 6.21
C PRO A 377 2.69 6.28 5.05
N LEU A 378 1.42 5.96 4.76
CA LEU A 378 1.04 5.03 3.68
C LEU A 378 1.17 5.62 2.26
N LEU A 379 1.51 6.90 2.12
CA LEU A 379 1.87 7.47 0.81
C LEU A 379 3.24 6.95 0.31
N GLY A 380 4.00 6.23 1.13
CA GLY A 380 5.18 5.46 0.72
C GLY A 380 4.83 4.05 0.24
N SER A 381 5.35 3.65 -0.93
CA SER A 381 5.05 2.36 -1.59
C SER A 381 5.79 1.15 -0.97
N ALA A 382 5.47 0.77 0.28
CA ALA A 382 5.70 -0.56 0.83
C ALA A 382 4.80 -0.83 2.05
N ALA A 383 3.90 -1.81 1.98
CA ALA A 383 2.90 -2.08 3.02
C ALA A 383 3.43 -2.85 4.26
N ASP A 384 4.76 -2.93 4.44
CA ASP A 384 5.40 -3.97 5.26
C ASP A 384 6.21 -3.43 6.47
N VAL A 385 6.38 -2.11 6.59
CA VAL A 385 7.05 -1.48 7.75
C VAL A 385 6.28 -0.24 8.21
N LEU A 386 5.24 -0.44 8.99
CA LEU A 386 4.75 0.59 9.91
C LEU A 386 5.71 0.68 11.12
N PRO A 387 5.98 1.89 11.66
CA PRO A 387 6.96 2.06 12.73
C PRO A 387 6.48 1.43 14.05
N ASP A 388 7.20 0.40 14.48
CA ASP A 388 7.03 -0.27 15.77
C ASP A 388 7.20 0.73 16.93
N GLY A 389 6.10 1.03 17.65
CA GLY A 389 6.10 1.89 18.85
C GLY A 389 5.81 3.39 18.64
N GLY A 390 5.18 3.81 17.54
CA GLY A 390 4.69 5.20 17.39
C GLY A 390 3.37 5.47 18.15
N GLU A 391 3.36 6.38 19.13
CA GLU A 391 2.15 6.73 19.91
C GLU A 391 1.07 7.49 19.10
N ASP A 392 1.41 8.05 17.94
CA ASP A 392 0.51 8.85 17.11
C ASP A 392 -0.16 8.05 15.99
N ILE A 393 -1.40 7.64 16.24
CA ILE A 393 -2.27 6.89 15.32
C ILE A 393 -3.20 7.84 14.55
N SER A 394 -3.03 9.17 14.65
CA SER A 394 -3.94 10.17 14.07
C SER A 394 -4.11 10.07 12.56
N TRP A 395 -3.09 9.59 11.83
CA TRP A 395 -3.13 9.37 10.37
C TRP A 395 -4.12 8.28 9.94
N VAL A 396 -4.48 7.34 10.84
CA VAL A 396 -5.45 6.25 10.56
C VAL A 396 -6.89 6.77 10.57
N ARG A 397 -7.13 7.97 11.12
CA ARG A 397 -8.49 8.49 11.35
C ARG A 397 -9.27 8.70 10.05
N PRO A 398 -10.58 8.42 10.05
CA PRO A 398 -11.43 8.65 8.89
C PRO A 398 -11.69 10.16 8.71
N ALA A 399 -11.38 10.70 7.53
CA ALA A 399 -11.64 12.09 7.18
C ALA A 399 -12.81 12.22 6.20
N ARG A 400 -13.28 13.45 5.98
CA ARG A 400 -14.19 13.79 4.87
C ARG A 400 -13.49 14.69 3.88
N VAL A 401 -13.55 14.34 2.60
CA VAL A 401 -13.02 15.14 1.50
C VAL A 401 -14.16 15.48 0.55
N THR A 402 -14.26 16.75 0.15
CA THR A 402 -15.31 17.23 -0.75
C THR A 402 -14.72 17.69 -2.07
N VAL A 403 -15.08 17.04 -3.17
CA VAL A 403 -14.64 17.39 -4.53
C VAL A 403 -15.75 18.16 -5.25
N GLY A 404 -15.43 19.34 -5.77
CA GLY A 404 -16.37 20.14 -6.57
C GLY A 404 -16.39 19.67 -8.03
N LEU A 405 -17.57 19.34 -8.53
CA LEU A 405 -17.85 19.06 -9.94
C LEU A 405 -18.62 20.27 -10.49
N ASN A 406 -17.88 21.26 -10.98
CA ASN A 406 -18.40 22.50 -11.56
C ASN A 406 -18.18 22.52 -13.08
N GLU A 407 -18.84 21.60 -13.79
CA GLU A 407 -18.76 21.45 -15.23
C GLU A 407 -19.78 22.35 -15.94
N SER A 408 -19.43 22.90 -17.10
CA SER A 408 -20.36 23.68 -17.93
C SER A 408 -21.25 22.76 -18.77
N MET A 409 -22.58 22.96 -18.66
CA MET A 409 -23.60 22.19 -19.37
C MET A 409 -23.60 22.49 -20.88
N ALA A 410 -22.72 21.81 -21.62
CA ALA A 410 -22.44 22.10 -23.04
C ALA A 410 -23.57 21.74 -24.03
N THR A 411 -24.46 20.79 -23.68
CA THR A 411 -25.50 20.24 -24.56
C THR A 411 -26.84 20.08 -23.86
N SER A 412 -27.93 20.38 -24.58
CA SER A 412 -29.31 20.15 -24.14
C SER A 412 -29.63 18.66 -23.93
N GLY A 413 -30.64 18.39 -23.09
CA GLY A 413 -31.11 17.05 -22.75
C GLY A 413 -30.79 16.61 -21.32
N GLU A 414 -30.79 15.30 -21.07
CA GLU A 414 -30.61 14.73 -19.73
C GLU A 414 -29.13 14.44 -19.45
N TRP A 415 -28.65 14.94 -18.31
CA TRP A 415 -27.32 14.67 -17.75
C TRP A 415 -27.47 13.93 -16.41
N GLU A 416 -26.70 12.87 -16.21
CA GLU A 416 -26.75 12.03 -15.02
C GLU A 416 -25.34 11.74 -14.51
N TYR A 417 -25.13 11.89 -13.20
CA TYR A 417 -23.88 11.62 -12.50
C TYR A 417 -24.13 10.51 -11.47
N SER A 418 -23.36 9.43 -11.51
CA SER A 418 -23.36 8.34 -10.51
C SER A 418 -22.01 8.21 -9.81
N VAL A 419 -21.99 7.72 -8.58
CA VAL A 419 -20.77 7.22 -7.93
C VAL A 419 -20.76 5.69 -7.98
N ASP A 420 -19.67 5.10 -8.47
CA ASP A 420 -19.62 3.69 -8.85
C ASP A 420 -18.79 2.86 -7.86
N GLU A 421 -17.65 3.38 -7.39
CA GLU A 421 -16.72 2.71 -6.47
C GLU A 421 -15.90 3.71 -5.63
N VAL A 422 -15.54 3.33 -4.40
CA VAL A 422 -14.64 4.09 -3.51
C VAL A 422 -13.63 3.15 -2.85
N HIS A 423 -12.38 3.60 -2.69
CA HIS A 423 -11.31 2.88 -1.99
C HIS A 423 -10.69 3.74 -0.88
N ASP A 424 -10.17 3.10 0.18
CA ASP A 424 -9.37 3.71 1.25
C ASP A 424 -7.88 3.38 1.16
N ALA A 425 -7.09 3.99 2.06
CA ALA A 425 -5.64 3.85 2.13
C ALA A 425 -5.13 2.42 2.42
N PHE A 426 -5.98 1.54 2.95
CA PHE A 426 -5.65 0.13 3.22
C PHE A 426 -6.14 -0.81 2.10
N GLY A 427 -6.70 -0.26 1.02
CA GLY A 427 -7.22 -1.02 -0.12
C GLY A 427 -8.60 -1.63 0.12
N ASN A 428 -9.34 -1.23 1.16
CA ASN A 428 -10.73 -1.63 1.29
C ASN A 428 -11.55 -0.91 0.21
N SER A 429 -12.35 -1.66 -0.56
CA SER A 429 -13.17 -1.12 -1.64
C SER A 429 -14.66 -1.32 -1.37
N ILE A 430 -15.48 -0.34 -1.76
CA ILE A 430 -16.94 -0.42 -1.76
C ILE A 430 -17.45 -0.05 -3.14
N LYS A 431 -18.09 -1.01 -3.81
CA LYS A 431 -18.78 -0.85 -5.09
C LYS A 431 -20.27 -0.60 -4.88
N TYR A 432 -20.82 0.37 -5.60
CA TYR A 432 -22.25 0.67 -5.59
C TYR A 432 -23.00 0.02 -6.76
N ALA A 433 -22.33 -0.24 -7.88
CA ALA A 433 -22.96 -0.73 -9.11
C ALA A 433 -23.54 -2.17 -9.03
N GLU A 434 -23.05 -3.01 -8.10
CA GLU A 434 -23.34 -4.46 -8.07
C GLU A 434 -24.53 -4.84 -7.14
N SER A 435 -25.22 -3.88 -6.49
CA SER A 435 -26.22 -4.16 -5.43
C SER A 435 -27.60 -3.51 -5.65
N VAL A 436 -28.02 -3.38 -6.91
CA VAL A 436 -29.27 -2.69 -7.29
C VAL A 436 -30.56 -3.37 -6.78
N ASP A 437 -30.56 -4.69 -6.59
CA ASP A 437 -31.76 -5.45 -6.18
C ASP A 437 -32.09 -5.39 -4.67
N ASP A 438 -31.13 -5.04 -3.80
CA ASP A 438 -31.27 -5.08 -2.33
C ASP A 438 -31.14 -3.71 -1.64
N LEU A 439 -30.87 -2.63 -2.40
CA LEU A 439 -30.66 -1.29 -1.85
C LEU A 439 -31.97 -0.49 -1.65
N ASP A 440 -32.18 -0.06 -0.41
CA ASP A 440 -33.29 0.80 -0.01
C ASP A 440 -33.35 2.10 -0.84
N ARG A 441 -34.56 2.51 -1.24
CA ARG A 441 -34.83 3.64 -2.17
C ARG A 441 -34.36 5.02 -1.65
N SER A 442 -33.89 5.08 -0.41
CA SER A 442 -33.25 6.22 0.22
C SER A 442 -31.78 6.37 -0.17
N VAL A 443 -31.04 5.26 -0.33
CA VAL A 443 -29.59 5.24 -0.57
C VAL A 443 -29.26 5.58 -2.02
N THR A 444 -29.98 4.99 -2.98
CA THR A 444 -29.82 5.24 -4.43
C THR A 444 -30.02 6.72 -4.79
N ARG A 445 -30.90 7.44 -4.08
CA ARG A 445 -31.07 8.91 -4.22
C ARG A 445 -29.87 9.76 -3.78
N SER A 446 -28.93 9.19 -3.03
CA SER A 446 -27.72 9.87 -2.55
C SER A 446 -26.47 9.55 -3.36
N LEU A 447 -26.56 8.61 -4.31
CA LEU A 447 -25.46 8.17 -5.17
C LEU A 447 -25.64 8.59 -6.64
N VAL A 448 -26.80 9.15 -7.01
CA VAL A 448 -27.14 9.57 -8.38
C VAL A 448 -27.80 10.95 -8.37
N GLN A 449 -27.32 11.86 -9.21
CA GLN A 449 -27.95 13.17 -9.47
C GLN A 449 -28.24 13.32 -10.97
N LYS A 450 -29.44 13.80 -11.31
CA LYS A 450 -29.84 14.11 -12.69
C LYS A 450 -30.10 15.62 -12.89
N PHE A 451 -29.85 16.10 -14.10
CA PHE A 451 -30.12 17.46 -14.54
C PHE A 451 -30.79 17.47 -15.92
N ALA A 452 -31.89 18.22 -16.04
CA ALA A 452 -32.52 18.52 -17.33
C ALA A 452 -31.95 19.85 -17.85
N VAL A 453 -31.17 19.79 -18.93
CA VAL A 453 -30.51 20.95 -19.55
C VAL A 453 -31.34 21.50 -20.70
N LYS A 454 -31.83 22.73 -20.55
CA LYS A 454 -32.67 23.46 -21.51
C LYS A 454 -31.86 24.43 -22.38
N GLU A 455 -32.33 24.67 -23.60
CA GLU A 455 -31.75 25.73 -24.44
C GLU A 455 -32.20 27.13 -23.97
N ARG A 456 -31.36 28.13 -24.23
CA ARG A 456 -31.68 29.54 -23.97
C ARG A 456 -32.46 30.09 -25.18
N PRO A 457 -33.64 30.69 -25.00
CA PRO A 457 -34.49 31.10 -26.13
C PRO A 457 -33.85 32.24 -26.93
N LYS A 458 -34.21 32.35 -28.23
CA LYS A 458 -33.85 33.52 -29.05
C LYS A 458 -35.07 34.14 -29.71
N VAL A 459 -35.12 35.46 -29.75
CA VAL A 459 -36.27 36.23 -30.27
C VAL A 459 -35.83 37.35 -31.21
N LYS A 460 -36.65 37.67 -32.21
CA LYS A 460 -36.49 38.83 -33.11
C LYS A 460 -37.84 39.34 -33.61
N MET A 461 -37.87 40.54 -34.18
CA MET A 461 -38.96 40.98 -35.06
C MET A 461 -38.79 40.33 -36.45
N GLN A 462 -39.90 40.01 -37.13
CA GLN A 462 -39.88 39.41 -38.47
C GLN A 462 -40.75 40.22 -39.43
N GLY A 463 -40.14 40.84 -40.44
CA GLY A 463 -40.87 41.62 -41.45
C GLY A 463 -41.42 42.97 -40.95
N CYS A 464 -41.01 43.43 -39.76
CA CYS A 464 -41.19 44.80 -39.32
C CYS A 464 -39.87 45.38 -38.82
N ASP A 465 -39.59 46.63 -39.20
CA ASP A 465 -38.44 47.43 -38.77
C ASP A 465 -38.75 48.95 -38.92
N LEU A 466 -37.74 49.82 -38.85
CA LEU A 466 -37.89 51.28 -38.97
C LEU A 466 -38.18 51.78 -40.41
N ARG A 467 -37.94 50.94 -41.42
CA ARG A 467 -38.22 51.15 -42.86
C ARG A 467 -39.51 50.42 -43.25
N ASN A 468 -39.62 49.14 -42.88
CA ASN A 468 -40.80 48.30 -43.06
C ASN A 468 -41.73 48.46 -41.86
N ALA A 469 -42.31 49.65 -41.70
CA ALA A 469 -43.18 49.96 -40.57
C ALA A 469 -44.50 49.15 -40.61
N LEU A 470 -44.94 48.65 -39.45
CA LEU A 470 -46.23 48.00 -39.26
C LEU A 470 -47.34 49.07 -39.34
N LYS A 471 -48.05 49.10 -40.47
CA LYS A 471 -49.15 50.03 -40.71
C LYS A 471 -50.45 49.47 -40.14
N VAL A 472 -51.10 50.21 -39.24
CA VAL A 472 -52.35 49.79 -38.59
C VAL A 472 -53.42 50.88 -38.78
N ALA A 473 -54.65 50.46 -39.09
CA ALA A 473 -55.77 51.39 -39.17
C ALA A 473 -56.04 52.02 -37.79
N LYS A 474 -56.25 53.33 -37.75
CA LYS A 474 -56.46 54.11 -36.52
C LYS A 474 -57.56 53.51 -35.65
N GLY A 475 -57.23 53.25 -34.38
CA GLY A 475 -58.16 52.65 -33.40
C GLY A 475 -58.26 51.11 -33.43
N ARG A 476 -57.57 50.42 -34.35
CA ARG A 476 -57.43 48.95 -34.32
C ARG A 476 -56.12 48.53 -33.67
N SER A 477 -56.05 47.27 -33.23
CA SER A 477 -54.80 46.62 -32.82
C SER A 477 -54.27 45.69 -33.91
N ALA A 478 -52.98 45.38 -33.82
CA ALA A 478 -52.29 44.36 -34.60
C ALA A 478 -51.37 43.54 -33.68
N HIS A 479 -50.97 42.34 -34.11
CA HIS A 479 -49.94 41.59 -33.39
C HIS A 479 -48.55 42.09 -33.80
N LEU A 480 -47.66 42.30 -32.83
CA LEU A 480 -46.23 42.46 -33.14
C LEU A 480 -45.74 41.15 -33.79
N PRO A 481 -44.97 41.21 -34.89
CA PRO A 481 -44.49 40.03 -35.58
C PRO A 481 -43.24 39.47 -34.89
N VAL A 482 -43.38 39.13 -33.61
CA VAL A 482 -42.37 38.45 -32.81
C VAL A 482 -42.15 37.04 -33.37
N SER A 483 -40.89 36.63 -33.44
CA SER A 483 -40.44 35.37 -34.01
C SER A 483 -39.45 34.70 -33.05
N PHE A 484 -39.87 33.58 -32.46
CA PHE A 484 -39.04 32.76 -31.58
C PHE A 484 -38.27 31.72 -32.42
N GLN A 485 -36.98 31.55 -32.15
CA GLN A 485 -36.17 30.53 -32.82
C GLN A 485 -36.16 29.26 -31.98
N VAL A 486 -36.94 28.26 -32.40
CA VAL A 486 -36.95 26.92 -31.82
C VAL A 486 -35.98 26.05 -32.62
N ASN A 487 -34.88 25.61 -32.00
CA ASN A 487 -33.94 24.69 -32.64
C ASN A 487 -34.54 23.28 -32.75
N GLY A 488 -34.25 22.58 -33.85
CA GLY A 488 -34.88 21.31 -34.20
C GLY A 488 -34.61 20.20 -33.18
N GLY A 489 -35.59 19.93 -32.31
CA GLY A 489 -35.56 18.85 -31.31
C GLY A 489 -36.09 19.28 -29.94
N ALA A 490 -36.08 20.57 -29.62
CA ALA A 490 -36.62 21.08 -28.37
C ALA A 490 -38.17 21.08 -28.39
N PRO A 491 -38.86 20.69 -27.30
CA PRO A 491 -40.29 20.94 -27.15
C PRO A 491 -40.56 22.44 -27.03
N ASP A 492 -41.66 22.91 -27.63
CA ASP A 492 -42.12 24.31 -27.52
C ASP A 492 -42.55 24.61 -26.07
N THR A 493 -42.24 25.81 -25.57
CA THR A 493 -42.40 26.21 -24.16
C THR A 493 -43.13 27.54 -24.00
N ASP A 494 -43.52 27.89 -22.78
CA ASP A 494 -43.88 29.26 -22.45
C ASP A 494 -42.67 30.21 -22.62
N TYR A 495 -42.94 31.43 -23.14
CA TYR A 495 -41.95 32.48 -23.31
C TYR A 495 -42.45 33.79 -22.72
N LYS A 496 -41.66 34.41 -21.85
CA LYS A 496 -41.87 35.78 -21.39
C LYS A 496 -40.99 36.72 -22.20
N VAL A 497 -41.60 37.69 -22.89
CA VAL A 497 -40.92 38.70 -23.70
C VAL A 497 -41.17 40.08 -23.10
N GLN A 498 -40.16 40.94 -23.10
CA GLN A 498 -40.29 42.36 -22.74
C GLN A 498 -39.82 43.26 -23.87
N TRP A 499 -40.36 44.47 -23.92
CA TRP A 499 -39.99 45.51 -24.89
C TRP A 499 -40.08 46.90 -24.29
N LYS A 500 -39.33 47.84 -24.85
CA LYS A 500 -39.47 49.28 -24.64
C LYS A 500 -40.35 49.89 -25.73
N PHE A 501 -41.19 50.85 -25.37
CA PHE A 501 -42.05 51.62 -26.27
C PHE A 501 -41.81 53.13 -26.11
N SER A 502 -41.80 53.85 -27.23
CA SER A 502 -41.86 55.33 -27.23
C SER A 502 -42.86 55.81 -28.28
N PRO A 503 -43.82 56.69 -27.92
CA PRO A 503 -44.74 57.33 -28.86
C PRO A 503 -44.03 58.02 -30.03
N ILE A 504 -44.68 58.03 -31.20
CA ILE A 504 -44.11 58.57 -32.44
C ILE A 504 -43.59 60.01 -32.32
N ASP A 505 -44.29 60.88 -31.58
CA ASP A 505 -43.94 62.29 -31.37
C ASP A 505 -42.77 62.50 -30.37
N SER A 506 -42.22 61.42 -29.82
CA SER A 506 -41.13 61.43 -28.83
C SER A 506 -39.87 60.70 -29.30
N LEU A 507 -39.79 60.34 -30.58
CA LEU A 507 -38.56 59.79 -31.17
C LEU A 507 -37.55 60.91 -31.45
N THR A 508 -36.26 60.57 -31.42
CA THR A 508 -35.18 61.51 -31.78
C THR A 508 -35.15 61.77 -33.29
N ASN A 509 -34.43 62.81 -33.74
CA ASN A 509 -34.23 63.05 -35.17
C ASN A 509 -33.53 61.87 -35.90
N ASN A 510 -32.87 60.97 -35.16
CA ASN A 510 -32.20 59.77 -35.69
C ASN A 510 -33.11 58.53 -35.72
N GLY A 511 -34.35 58.63 -35.24
CA GLY A 511 -35.31 57.52 -35.16
C GLY A 511 -35.22 56.68 -33.88
N ASP A 512 -34.35 57.03 -32.93
CA ASP A 512 -34.25 56.35 -31.63
C ASP A 512 -35.40 56.72 -30.67
N HIS A 513 -35.56 55.92 -29.62
CA HIS A 513 -36.36 56.28 -28.45
C HIS A 513 -35.84 57.58 -27.80
N GLY A 514 -36.72 58.57 -27.60
CA GLY A 514 -36.45 59.73 -26.74
C GLY A 514 -37.10 59.60 -25.36
N ASP A 515 -37.17 60.72 -24.65
CA ASP A 515 -37.38 60.82 -23.20
C ASP A 515 -38.67 60.15 -22.66
N LYS A 516 -39.68 59.94 -23.51
CA LYS A 516 -40.93 59.25 -23.14
C LYS A 516 -40.80 57.76 -23.44
N LEU A 517 -40.20 57.04 -22.50
CA LEU A 517 -40.01 55.60 -22.55
C LEU A 517 -40.98 54.88 -21.61
N THR A 518 -41.62 53.82 -22.09
CA THR A 518 -42.38 52.87 -21.25
C THR A 518 -41.96 51.43 -21.53
N LEU A 519 -42.20 50.53 -20.59
CA LEU A 519 -41.90 49.09 -20.72
C LEU A 519 -43.20 48.29 -20.85
N GLY A 520 -43.22 47.35 -21.79
CA GLY A 520 -44.29 46.36 -21.96
C GLY A 520 -43.75 44.94 -21.80
N SER A 521 -44.64 44.00 -21.48
CA SER A 521 -44.30 42.59 -21.37
C SER A 521 -45.47 41.68 -21.71
N HIS A 522 -45.17 40.50 -22.23
CA HIS A 522 -46.16 39.48 -22.59
C HIS A 522 -45.63 38.09 -22.27
N SER A 523 -46.49 37.22 -21.73
CA SER A 523 -46.20 35.80 -21.53
C SER A 523 -46.95 35.00 -22.60
N ALA A 524 -46.22 34.64 -23.66
CA ALA A 524 -46.68 33.78 -24.74
C ALA A 524 -46.72 32.32 -24.27
N LYS A 525 -47.82 31.60 -24.57
CA LYS A 525 -47.99 30.20 -24.17
C LYS A 525 -47.12 29.20 -24.95
N ASN A 526 -46.69 29.60 -26.15
CA ASN A 526 -45.87 28.83 -27.09
C ASN A 526 -45.30 29.79 -28.16
N SER A 527 -44.48 29.27 -29.08
CA SER A 527 -43.84 30.04 -30.17
C SER A 527 -44.79 30.79 -31.13
N ASN A 528 -46.10 30.52 -31.10
CA ASN A 528 -47.09 31.12 -32.00
C ASN A 528 -47.93 32.24 -31.35
N ASP A 529 -47.89 32.36 -30.02
CA ASP A 529 -48.65 33.35 -29.24
C ASP A 529 -47.92 34.71 -29.28
N LYS A 530 -48.63 35.78 -29.70
CA LYS A 530 -48.00 37.06 -30.12
C LYS A 530 -48.66 38.28 -29.47
N PRO A 531 -47.87 39.22 -28.89
CA PRO A 531 -48.42 40.38 -28.21
C PRO A 531 -49.19 41.30 -29.16
N SER A 532 -50.38 41.74 -28.73
CA SER A 532 -51.23 42.68 -29.46
C SER A 532 -50.97 44.12 -29.01
N VAL A 533 -50.87 45.05 -29.96
CA VAL A 533 -50.51 46.46 -29.76
C VAL A 533 -51.33 47.39 -30.67
N SER A 534 -51.47 48.66 -30.30
CA SER A 534 -52.33 49.63 -31.03
C SER A 534 -51.84 51.09 -31.02
N ALA A 535 -50.77 51.41 -30.29
CA ALA A 535 -50.28 52.78 -30.15
C ALA A 535 -49.18 53.08 -31.20
N PRO A 536 -49.24 54.21 -31.93
CA PRO A 536 -48.21 54.57 -32.90
C PRO A 536 -46.90 54.98 -32.20
N GLY A 537 -45.78 54.41 -32.63
CA GLY A 537 -44.48 54.59 -32.01
C GLY A 537 -43.52 53.44 -32.25
N LEU A 538 -42.34 53.51 -31.63
CA LEU A 538 -41.28 52.51 -31.76
C LEU A 538 -41.39 51.46 -30.66
N TYR A 539 -41.47 50.18 -31.04
CA TYR A 539 -41.44 49.03 -30.14
C TYR A 539 -40.11 48.28 -30.32
N THR A 540 -39.30 48.14 -29.27
CA THR A 540 -38.01 47.43 -29.36
C THR A 540 -37.89 46.37 -28.28
N LEU A 541 -37.65 45.11 -28.67
CA LEU A 541 -37.47 43.99 -27.75
C LEU A 541 -36.27 44.22 -26.81
N THR A 542 -36.39 43.86 -25.54
CA THR A 542 -35.34 44.04 -24.52
C THR A 542 -34.86 42.74 -23.90
N SER A 543 -35.73 41.75 -23.75
CA SER A 543 -35.40 40.46 -23.14
C SER A 543 -36.40 39.37 -23.53
N VAL A 544 -35.96 38.11 -23.43
CA VAL A 544 -36.79 36.91 -23.54
C VAL A 544 -36.32 35.86 -22.52
N SER A 545 -37.25 35.12 -21.93
CA SER A 545 -36.94 34.00 -21.03
C SER A 545 -37.94 32.85 -21.18
N SER A 546 -37.49 31.61 -21.02
CA SER A 546 -38.33 30.41 -20.89
C SER A 546 -38.03 29.75 -19.54
N GLY A 547 -39.04 29.62 -18.67
CA GLY A 547 -38.82 29.21 -17.28
C GLY A 547 -37.72 30.04 -16.60
N SER A 548 -36.67 29.38 -16.10
CA SER A 548 -35.48 30.01 -15.52
C SER A 548 -34.41 30.45 -16.53
N CYS A 549 -34.54 30.10 -17.80
CA CYS A 549 -33.53 30.37 -18.82
C CYS A 549 -33.79 31.70 -19.53
N GLU A 550 -33.06 32.73 -19.14
CA GLU A 550 -32.95 33.97 -19.90
C GLU A 550 -32.17 33.73 -21.21
N GLY A 551 -32.61 34.39 -22.27
CA GLY A 551 -32.12 34.22 -23.64
C GLY A 551 -31.80 35.53 -24.35
N GLU A 552 -31.60 35.44 -25.66
CA GLU A 552 -31.02 36.50 -26.48
C GLU A 552 -32.05 37.18 -27.40
N VAL A 553 -31.87 38.48 -27.60
CA VAL A 553 -32.55 39.24 -28.67
C VAL A 553 -31.59 39.33 -29.86
N ASP A 554 -32.07 38.90 -31.04
CA ASP A 554 -31.41 39.02 -32.33
C ASP A 554 -31.97 40.22 -33.12
N GLU A 555 -31.16 40.83 -33.99
CA GLU A 555 -31.63 41.91 -34.87
C GLU A 555 -32.42 41.36 -36.09
N PRO A 556 -33.48 42.05 -36.56
CA PRO A 556 -34.00 43.33 -36.05
C PRO A 556 -34.76 43.16 -34.72
N SER A 557 -34.38 43.94 -33.71
CA SER A 557 -35.05 43.97 -32.39
C SER A 557 -36.21 44.97 -32.34
N SER A 558 -36.22 45.96 -33.23
CA SER A 558 -37.17 47.08 -33.28
C SER A 558 -38.22 46.94 -34.38
N CYS A 559 -39.46 47.34 -34.11
CA CYS A 559 -40.57 47.46 -35.06
C CYS A 559 -41.25 48.84 -34.88
N LEU A 560 -41.38 49.60 -35.97
CA LEU A 560 -42.07 50.89 -35.97
C LEU A 560 -43.55 50.69 -36.31
N LEU A 561 -44.46 51.05 -35.39
CA LEU A 561 -45.90 51.04 -35.65
C LEU A 561 -46.35 52.44 -36.08
N LEU A 562 -46.98 52.54 -37.24
CA LEU A 562 -47.56 53.78 -37.77
C LEU A 562 -49.06 53.63 -37.98
N ASN A 563 -49.80 54.70 -37.74
CA ASN A 563 -51.23 54.81 -38.03
C ASN A 563 -51.40 55.78 -39.22
N PRO A 564 -51.54 55.29 -40.47
CA PRO A 564 -51.68 56.18 -41.62
C PRO A 564 -53.00 56.93 -41.60
N LEU A 565 -53.01 58.07 -42.31
CA LEU A 565 -54.21 58.87 -42.53
C LEU A 565 -55.28 58.05 -43.27
N GLU A 566 -56.54 58.29 -42.92
CA GLU A 566 -57.71 57.74 -43.61
C GLU A 566 -57.74 58.25 -45.06
N PRO A 567 -58.04 57.41 -46.08
CA PRO A 567 -57.85 57.79 -47.47
C PRO A 567 -58.91 58.79 -47.94
N HIS A 568 -58.46 59.80 -48.69
CA HIS A 568 -59.29 60.89 -49.20
C HIS A 568 -58.96 61.18 -50.67
N LEU A 569 -60.00 61.31 -51.50
CA LEU A 569 -59.89 61.65 -52.91
C LEU A 569 -60.43 63.06 -53.18
N SER A 570 -59.57 63.94 -53.70
CA SER A 570 -59.98 65.17 -54.37
C SER A 570 -59.91 64.97 -55.89
N ILE A 571 -60.94 65.43 -56.59
CA ILE A 571 -61.07 65.25 -58.05
C ILE A 571 -60.99 66.61 -58.72
N ARG A 572 -60.14 66.72 -59.75
CA ARG A 572 -60.06 67.90 -60.62
C ARG A 572 -60.21 67.43 -62.06
N ALA A 573 -61.29 67.84 -62.69
CA ALA A 573 -61.62 67.49 -64.07
C ALA A 573 -61.23 68.63 -65.00
N GLU A 574 -60.43 68.34 -66.02
CA GLU A 574 -60.13 69.31 -67.08
C GLU A 574 -60.87 68.94 -68.36
N GLU A 575 -61.71 69.87 -68.82
CA GLU A 575 -61.98 70.01 -70.25
C GLU A 575 -60.78 70.57 -70.98
N ILE A 576 -60.69 70.19 -72.24
CA ILE A 576 -59.51 70.37 -73.02
C ILE A 576 -59.99 70.39 -74.51
N PRO A 577 -59.80 71.45 -75.34
CA PRO A 577 -60.30 71.47 -76.73
C PRO A 577 -59.30 70.97 -77.80
N ASP A 578 -59.82 70.50 -78.94
CA ASP A 578 -59.10 69.97 -80.11
C ASP A 578 -58.40 71.09 -80.87
N LYS A 579 -57.27 70.75 -81.49
CA LYS A 579 -56.27 71.69 -82.02
C LYS A 579 -56.74 72.55 -83.18
N CYS A 580 -57.85 72.20 -83.84
CA CYS A 580 -58.31 72.90 -85.05
C CYS A 580 -59.79 73.34 -85.02
N ALA A 581 -60.57 73.03 -83.99
CA ALA A 581 -62.03 73.23 -84.03
C ALA A 581 -62.71 73.77 -82.75
N GLY A 582 -62.10 73.66 -81.57
CA GLY A 582 -62.66 74.19 -80.31
C GLY A 582 -63.62 73.25 -79.55
N ASN A 583 -64.20 72.25 -80.23
CA ASN A 583 -64.79 71.03 -79.62
C ASN A 583 -63.68 69.99 -79.32
N SER A 584 -64.00 68.78 -78.81
CA SER A 584 -63.16 67.55 -78.81
C SER A 584 -63.85 66.30 -78.16
N ILE A 585 -63.11 65.35 -77.53
CA ILE A 585 -63.59 64.05 -76.98
C ILE A 585 -62.75 63.44 -75.79
N GLY A 586 -63.10 63.62 -74.49
CA GLY A 586 -62.69 62.68 -73.41
C GLY A 586 -61.87 63.17 -72.17
N LEU A 587 -62.20 62.63 -70.98
CA LEU A 587 -61.95 63.32 -69.71
C LEU A 587 -60.57 63.17 -69.08
N ARG A 588 -59.79 64.25 -68.98
CA ARG A 588 -58.60 64.28 -68.12
C ARG A 588 -58.98 64.54 -66.66
N VAL A 589 -59.19 63.45 -65.90
CA VAL A 589 -59.49 63.49 -64.47
C VAL A 589 -58.20 63.35 -63.67
N ASN A 590 -57.76 64.45 -63.05
CA ASN A 590 -56.68 64.46 -62.09
C ASN A 590 -57.23 64.05 -60.70
N LEU A 591 -56.83 62.88 -60.24
CA LEU A 591 -57.14 62.31 -58.93
C LEU A 591 -56.01 62.66 -57.95
N ASP A 592 -56.23 63.68 -57.11
CA ASP A 592 -55.35 64.03 -55.98
C ASP A 592 -55.73 63.12 -54.78
N LEU A 593 -54.88 62.13 -54.47
CA LEU A 593 -55.12 61.09 -53.47
C LEU A 593 -54.28 61.30 -52.21
N VAL A 594 -54.91 61.17 -51.04
CA VAL A 594 -54.26 61.15 -49.72
C VAL A 594 -54.53 59.80 -49.07
N GLY A 595 -53.54 59.22 -48.39
CA GLY A 595 -53.61 57.91 -47.75
C GLY A 595 -52.38 57.05 -48.05
N THR A 596 -52.53 55.72 -48.04
CA THR A 596 -51.47 54.74 -48.28
C THR A 596 -51.66 54.03 -49.62
N PRO A 597 -50.86 54.33 -50.68
CA PRO A 597 -50.91 53.52 -51.90
C PRO A 597 -50.50 52.06 -51.63
N PRO A 598 -51.01 51.09 -52.41
CA PRO A 598 -51.85 51.28 -53.59
C PRO A 598 -53.32 51.57 -53.26
N PHE A 599 -53.90 52.52 -53.97
CA PHE A 599 -55.33 52.84 -53.91
C PHE A 599 -56.10 52.05 -54.97
N THR A 600 -57.38 51.81 -54.69
CA THR A 600 -58.37 51.43 -55.72
C THR A 600 -59.57 52.35 -55.61
N VAL A 601 -59.84 53.11 -56.66
CA VAL A 601 -60.96 54.06 -56.73
C VAL A 601 -62.07 53.42 -57.55
N HIS A 602 -63.23 53.20 -56.93
CA HIS A 602 -64.40 52.61 -57.58
C HIS A 602 -65.34 53.70 -58.05
N TYR A 603 -65.74 53.65 -59.32
CA TYR A 603 -66.63 54.62 -59.95
C TYR A 603 -67.57 53.94 -60.95
N ASP A 604 -68.76 54.51 -61.11
CA ASP A 604 -69.69 54.10 -62.15
C ASP A 604 -69.55 54.99 -63.39
N ILE A 605 -69.70 54.40 -64.57
CA ILE A 605 -70.04 55.10 -65.80
C ILE A 605 -71.56 54.97 -65.98
N ILE A 606 -72.27 56.08 -66.12
CA ILE A 606 -73.71 56.10 -66.39
C ILE A 606 -73.95 56.60 -67.81
N GLY A 607 -74.53 55.74 -68.64
CA GLY A 607 -74.91 56.05 -70.03
C GLY A 607 -76.20 56.87 -70.13
N SER A 608 -76.45 57.43 -71.32
CA SER A 608 -77.69 58.14 -71.65
C SER A 608 -78.94 57.24 -71.72
N ASP A 609 -78.75 55.93 -71.68
CA ASP A 609 -79.76 54.86 -71.56
C ASP A 609 -80.03 54.42 -70.11
N HIS A 610 -79.36 55.06 -69.14
CA HIS A 610 -79.30 54.66 -67.72
C HIS A 610 -78.63 53.31 -67.44
N HIS A 611 -77.86 52.74 -68.38
CA HIS A 611 -76.96 51.64 -68.04
C HIS A 611 -75.85 52.12 -67.10
N VAL A 612 -75.48 51.28 -66.13
CA VAL A 612 -74.52 51.61 -65.07
C VAL A 612 -73.38 50.60 -65.10
N GLU A 613 -72.23 51.00 -65.63
CA GLU A 613 -71.04 50.16 -65.72
C GLU A 613 -70.07 50.47 -64.56
N PRO A 614 -69.87 49.55 -63.59
CA PRO A 614 -68.91 49.76 -62.51
C PRO A 614 -67.48 49.53 -63.00
N ARG A 615 -66.58 50.48 -62.70
CA ARG A 615 -65.15 50.42 -63.00
C ARG A 615 -64.31 50.67 -61.75
N ALA A 616 -63.15 50.03 -61.69
CA ALA A 616 -62.17 50.22 -60.63
C ALA A 616 -60.86 50.72 -61.25
N HIS A 617 -60.40 51.90 -60.82
CA HIS A 617 -59.09 52.44 -61.22
C HIS A 617 -58.07 52.20 -60.11
N ARG A 618 -57.04 51.41 -60.41
CA ARG A 618 -55.93 51.17 -59.48
C ARG A 618 -54.91 52.30 -59.60
N VAL A 619 -54.44 52.81 -58.46
CA VAL A 619 -53.41 53.85 -58.41
C VAL A 619 -52.33 53.50 -57.40
N ASP A 620 -51.12 53.22 -57.88
CA ASP A 620 -49.97 52.86 -57.04
C ASP A 620 -49.22 54.08 -56.45
N GLY A 621 -49.76 55.31 -56.57
CA GLY A 621 -49.19 56.56 -56.05
C GLY A 621 -50.22 57.54 -55.46
N LEU A 622 -49.77 58.70 -54.98
CA LEU A 622 -50.65 59.76 -54.41
C LEU A 622 -51.36 60.62 -55.47
N ARG A 623 -51.10 60.37 -56.76
CA ARG A 623 -51.77 61.03 -57.88
C ARG A 623 -52.01 60.04 -58.99
N SER A 624 -53.11 60.21 -59.71
CA SER A 624 -53.33 59.58 -61.01
C SER A 624 -54.03 60.54 -61.96
N GLN A 625 -53.70 60.42 -63.24
CA GLN A 625 -54.49 60.98 -64.31
C GLN A 625 -55.29 59.82 -64.91
N LEU A 626 -56.61 59.89 -64.81
CA LEU A 626 -57.55 58.95 -65.40
C LEU A 626 -58.15 59.59 -66.64
N GLU A 627 -57.99 58.97 -67.81
CA GLU A 627 -58.46 59.51 -69.09
C GLU A 627 -59.75 58.81 -69.54
N LEU A 628 -60.90 59.47 -69.33
CA LEU A 628 -62.24 58.93 -69.61
C LEU A 628 -62.67 59.31 -71.02
N ILE A 629 -62.00 58.72 -72.02
CA ILE A 629 -62.31 58.95 -73.44
C ILE A 629 -63.45 58.00 -73.87
N PRO A 630 -64.65 58.51 -74.21
CA PRO A 630 -65.74 57.67 -74.69
C PRO A 630 -65.42 57.13 -76.09
N GLN A 631 -65.68 55.84 -76.33
CA GLN A 631 -65.45 55.22 -77.64
C GLN A 631 -66.57 55.49 -78.65
N GLU A 632 -67.72 55.99 -78.19
CA GLU A 632 -68.87 56.38 -79.01
C GLU A 632 -69.41 57.75 -78.56
N ALA A 633 -69.81 58.60 -79.51
CA ALA A 633 -70.22 59.98 -79.26
C ALA A 633 -71.53 60.07 -78.45
N SER A 634 -71.40 60.17 -77.13
CA SER A 634 -72.51 60.15 -76.16
C SER A 634 -72.17 60.96 -74.91
N ARG A 635 -73.18 61.58 -74.29
CA ARG A 635 -73.02 62.32 -73.03
C ARG A 635 -73.00 61.33 -71.86
N GLN A 636 -71.79 60.95 -71.43
CA GLN A 636 -71.57 60.04 -70.31
C GLN A 636 -71.41 60.81 -68.99
N LYS A 637 -71.91 60.22 -67.90
CA LYS A 637 -71.83 60.78 -66.54
C LYS A 637 -71.05 59.83 -65.65
N TYR A 638 -69.92 60.30 -65.13
CA TYR A 638 -69.05 59.51 -64.25
C TYR A 638 -69.37 59.79 -62.78
N VAL A 639 -69.42 58.77 -61.91
CA VAL A 639 -69.78 58.92 -60.48
C VAL A 639 -68.84 58.11 -59.59
N PHE A 640 -68.00 58.79 -58.80
CA PHE A 640 -67.01 58.14 -57.93
C PHE A 640 -67.63 57.76 -56.57
N LYS A 641 -67.58 56.47 -56.20
CA LYS A 641 -68.34 55.88 -55.07
C LYS A 641 -67.52 55.60 -53.82
N SER A 642 -66.35 54.99 -53.95
CA SER A 642 -65.54 54.56 -52.80
C SER A 642 -64.05 54.49 -53.13
N ILE A 643 -63.25 54.50 -52.07
CA ILE A 643 -61.80 54.35 -52.13
C ILE A 643 -61.33 53.26 -51.17
N ASP A 644 -60.54 52.33 -51.71
CA ASP A 644 -59.65 51.45 -50.95
C ASP A 644 -58.24 52.04 -50.94
N ASP A 645 -57.47 51.76 -49.89
CA ASP A 645 -56.01 51.97 -49.85
C ASP A 645 -55.30 50.73 -49.27
N GLY A 646 -53.99 50.80 -49.07
CA GLY A 646 -53.18 49.69 -48.54
C GLY A 646 -53.48 49.27 -47.10
N VAL A 647 -54.39 49.96 -46.38
CA VAL A 647 -54.69 49.79 -44.94
C VAL A 647 -56.20 49.86 -44.64
N TYR A 648 -56.91 50.78 -45.29
CA TYR A 648 -58.35 51.02 -45.17
C TYR A 648 -59.09 50.49 -46.41
N ARG A 649 -60.32 50.00 -46.24
CA ARG A 649 -61.14 49.45 -47.33
C ARG A 649 -62.57 49.97 -47.29
N ASN A 650 -63.18 50.13 -48.46
CA ASN A 650 -64.55 50.62 -48.67
C ASN A 650 -64.86 51.93 -47.92
N ILE A 651 -63.95 52.91 -47.99
CA ILE A 651 -64.26 54.26 -47.49
C ILE A 651 -65.19 54.94 -48.52
N PRO A 652 -66.41 55.38 -48.13
CA PRO A 652 -67.37 55.95 -49.06
C PRO A 652 -66.98 57.38 -49.45
N LEU A 653 -67.23 57.75 -50.71
CA LEU A 653 -67.03 59.09 -51.24
C LEU A 653 -68.40 59.78 -51.37
N THR A 654 -68.55 60.96 -50.79
CA THR A 654 -69.80 61.74 -50.82
C THR A 654 -69.50 63.20 -51.17
N GLY A 655 -70.22 63.74 -52.15
CA GLY A 655 -70.07 65.11 -52.64
C GLY A 655 -70.54 65.27 -54.08
N GLN A 656 -70.96 66.48 -54.48
CA GLN A 656 -71.28 66.79 -55.88
C GLN A 656 -70.02 66.92 -56.75
N ASP A 657 -68.86 67.18 -56.15
CA ASP A 657 -67.54 67.23 -56.80
C ASP A 657 -67.01 65.85 -57.23
N LYS A 658 -67.82 64.79 -57.08
CA LYS A 658 -67.52 63.41 -57.46
C LYS A 658 -68.27 62.99 -58.75
N ILE A 659 -68.70 63.96 -59.58
CA ILE A 659 -69.53 63.76 -60.79
C ILE A 659 -69.08 64.67 -61.96
N LEU A 660 -68.85 64.13 -63.18
CA LEU A 660 -68.16 64.83 -64.29
C LEU A 660 -68.74 64.57 -65.73
N GLU A 661 -68.58 65.51 -66.69
CA GLU A 661 -69.05 65.54 -68.13
C GLU A 661 -68.17 66.52 -69.01
N GLN A 662 -67.74 66.27 -70.30
CA GLN A 662 -66.57 66.99 -70.97
C GLN A 662 -66.08 66.63 -72.46
N GLU A 663 -65.00 67.31 -73.04
CA GLU A 663 -64.14 67.06 -74.29
C GLU A 663 -62.52 67.26 -74.21
N VAL A 664 -61.57 66.73 -75.10
CA VAL A 664 -59.99 66.55 -75.19
C VAL A 664 -58.92 67.60 -75.82
N LYS A 665 -57.62 67.73 -75.35
CA LYS A 665 -56.42 68.55 -75.91
C LYS A 665 -55.24 67.64 -76.45
N PRO A 666 -53.89 67.66 -76.12
CA PRO A 666 -52.87 68.53 -75.41
C PRO A 666 -51.59 68.98 -76.23
N ALA A 667 -50.68 69.83 -75.69
CA ALA A 667 -49.34 70.19 -76.28
C ALA A 667 -48.25 70.72 -75.27
N ALA A 668 -46.95 70.58 -75.63
CA ALA A 668 -45.68 71.11 -75.01
C ALA A 668 -45.19 70.58 -73.62
N HIS A 669 -43.85 70.42 -73.41
CA HIS A 669 -43.25 69.67 -72.28
C HIS A 669 -41.70 69.84 -72.05
N ALA A 670 -41.16 69.43 -70.88
CA ALA A 670 -39.72 69.25 -70.55
C ALA A 670 -39.49 68.18 -69.43
N VAL A 671 -38.27 67.62 -69.27
CA VAL A 671 -38.02 66.30 -68.61
C VAL A 671 -36.72 66.23 -67.78
N ILE A 672 -36.69 65.42 -66.72
CA ILE A 672 -35.50 65.06 -65.89
C ILE A 672 -34.67 64.00 -66.61
N ALA A 673 -33.33 64.13 -66.61
CA ALA A 673 -32.43 63.27 -67.40
C ALA A 673 -32.18 61.87 -66.79
N HIS A 674 -32.77 61.56 -65.64
CA HIS A 674 -32.38 60.41 -64.82
C HIS A 674 -33.33 59.22 -65.00
N GLY A 675 -32.83 58.12 -65.57
CA GLY A 675 -33.61 56.91 -65.92
C GLY A 675 -34.24 56.12 -64.77
N SER A 676 -34.19 56.63 -63.53
CA SER A 676 -34.91 56.09 -62.38
C SER A 676 -35.67 57.20 -61.66
N GLN A 677 -36.99 57.03 -61.52
CA GLN A 677 -37.89 57.90 -60.76
C GLN A 677 -37.65 57.86 -59.24
N THR A 678 -36.72 57.03 -58.75
CA THR A 678 -36.38 56.95 -57.31
C THR A 678 -34.88 56.88 -57.10
N ILE A 679 -34.38 57.68 -56.16
CA ILE A 679 -32.98 57.72 -55.71
C ILE A 679 -32.96 57.54 -54.19
N ASN A 680 -32.18 56.59 -53.69
CA ASN A 680 -32.02 56.36 -52.25
C ASN A 680 -30.75 57.06 -51.76
N THR A 681 -30.83 57.87 -50.70
CA THR A 681 -29.70 58.64 -50.17
C THR A 681 -29.57 58.57 -48.64
N CYS A 682 -28.42 58.99 -48.13
CA CYS A 682 -28.06 58.92 -46.72
C CYS A 682 -28.55 60.15 -45.95
N LEU A 683 -28.79 60.00 -44.63
CA LEU A 683 -28.97 61.14 -43.74
C LEU A 683 -27.73 62.06 -43.79
N ASP A 684 -27.94 63.37 -43.67
CA ASP A 684 -26.92 64.43 -43.72
C ASP A 684 -26.15 64.55 -45.05
N SER A 685 -26.61 63.90 -46.13
CA SER A 685 -26.07 64.04 -47.48
C SER A 685 -26.98 64.88 -48.39
N ASN A 686 -26.46 65.32 -49.53
CA ASN A 686 -27.18 65.98 -50.62
C ASN A 686 -27.25 65.08 -51.87
N VAL A 687 -28.08 65.45 -52.84
CA VAL A 687 -28.23 64.77 -54.14
C VAL A 687 -28.06 65.77 -55.28
N GLU A 688 -27.50 65.33 -56.39
CA GLU A 688 -27.36 66.09 -57.63
C GLU A 688 -28.20 65.45 -58.74
N LEU A 689 -28.94 66.24 -59.51
CA LEU A 689 -29.99 65.80 -60.43
C LEU A 689 -29.94 66.58 -61.75
N ASP A 690 -29.67 65.90 -62.86
CA ASP A 690 -29.63 66.51 -64.19
C ASP A 690 -31.02 66.65 -64.82
N VAL A 691 -31.30 67.80 -65.43
CA VAL A 691 -32.57 68.15 -66.09
C VAL A 691 -32.30 68.59 -67.53
N LEU A 692 -33.13 68.14 -68.47
CA LEU A 692 -33.05 68.46 -69.90
C LEU A 692 -34.16 69.44 -70.31
N LEU A 693 -33.76 70.54 -70.94
CA LEU A 693 -34.61 71.70 -71.21
C LEU A 693 -34.91 71.83 -72.71
N THR A 694 -36.19 71.67 -73.06
CA THR A 694 -36.68 71.71 -74.44
C THR A 694 -37.28 73.07 -74.76
N GLY A 695 -36.59 73.87 -75.59
CA GLY A 695 -37.03 75.19 -76.03
C GLY A 695 -35.86 76.07 -76.48
N GLU A 696 -36.05 77.38 -76.38
CA GLU A 696 -35.04 78.41 -76.69
C GLU A 696 -34.53 79.09 -75.41
N PRO A 697 -33.21 79.05 -75.13
CA PRO A 697 -32.61 79.74 -73.98
C PRO A 697 -32.59 81.27 -74.19
N PRO A 698 -32.51 82.08 -73.13
CA PRO A 698 -32.36 81.69 -71.72
C PRO A 698 -33.63 81.08 -71.12
N PHE A 699 -33.46 80.05 -70.27
CA PHE A 699 -34.57 79.46 -69.51
C PHE A 699 -34.63 79.97 -68.06
N ASN A 700 -35.84 80.07 -67.53
CA ASN A 700 -36.08 80.12 -66.07
C ASN A 700 -36.75 78.79 -65.66
N LEU A 701 -36.26 78.16 -64.60
CA LEU A 701 -36.75 76.87 -64.10
C LEU A 701 -37.09 76.98 -62.61
N GLU A 702 -38.32 76.59 -62.26
CA GLU A 702 -38.79 76.49 -60.87
C GLU A 702 -39.06 75.01 -60.52
N TRP A 703 -38.69 74.58 -59.31
CA TRP A 703 -38.96 73.24 -58.76
C TRP A 703 -39.44 73.32 -57.31
N GLU A 704 -40.20 72.33 -56.85
CA GLU A 704 -40.57 72.19 -55.43
C GLU A 704 -40.04 70.88 -54.82
N ILE A 705 -39.53 70.96 -53.60
CA ILE A 705 -39.20 69.82 -52.75
C ILE A 705 -40.30 69.68 -51.70
N VAL A 706 -40.92 68.50 -51.64
CA VAL A 706 -42.05 68.19 -50.76
C VAL A 706 -41.68 67.07 -49.79
N HIS A 707 -41.83 67.31 -48.48
CA HIS A 707 -41.57 66.34 -47.41
C HIS A 707 -42.49 66.61 -46.22
N ASP A 708 -43.08 65.56 -45.63
CA ASP A 708 -43.93 65.67 -44.44
C ASP A 708 -45.04 66.75 -44.57
N GLY A 709 -45.70 66.75 -45.74
CA GLY A 709 -46.73 67.74 -46.12
C GLY A 709 -46.23 69.16 -46.42
N LYS A 710 -45.00 69.50 -46.03
CA LYS A 710 -44.39 70.82 -46.23
C LYS A 710 -43.72 70.89 -47.60
N ARG A 711 -43.86 72.04 -48.27
CA ARG A 711 -43.27 72.31 -49.58
C ARG A 711 -42.27 73.46 -49.50
N LYS A 712 -41.17 73.35 -50.24
CA LYS A 712 -40.18 74.41 -50.42
C LYS A 712 -39.92 74.58 -51.92
N THR A 713 -40.25 75.74 -52.46
CA THR A 713 -39.99 76.08 -53.88
C THR A 713 -38.64 76.75 -54.02
N GLU A 714 -37.88 76.34 -55.03
CA GLU A 714 -36.57 76.88 -55.40
C GLU A 714 -36.57 77.18 -56.91
N ARG A 715 -35.70 78.10 -57.36
CA ARG A 715 -35.68 78.56 -58.75
C ARG A 715 -34.28 78.94 -59.22
N VAL A 716 -34.06 78.84 -60.52
CA VAL A 716 -32.88 79.37 -61.22
C VAL A 716 -33.32 80.09 -62.49
N ASN A 717 -32.66 81.22 -62.79
CA ASN A 717 -33.00 82.09 -63.91
C ASN A 717 -31.82 82.20 -64.88
N ASN A 718 -32.08 82.64 -66.12
CA ASN A 718 -31.08 82.93 -67.14
C ASN A 718 -30.18 81.73 -67.53
N LEU A 719 -30.74 80.52 -67.57
CA LEU A 719 -30.02 79.33 -68.02
C LEU A 719 -29.79 79.34 -69.53
N ASN A 720 -28.55 79.60 -69.95
CA ASN A 720 -28.16 79.55 -71.37
C ASN A 720 -27.88 78.13 -71.90
N SER A 721 -27.88 77.13 -71.03
CA SER A 721 -27.67 75.71 -71.36
C SER A 721 -29.00 74.96 -71.53
N LYS A 722 -29.02 73.95 -72.40
CA LYS A 722 -30.16 73.00 -72.51
C LYS A 722 -30.11 71.85 -71.48
N ALA A 723 -29.10 71.84 -70.61
CA ALA A 723 -29.00 70.92 -69.48
C ALA A 723 -28.57 71.67 -68.21
N TYR A 724 -29.13 71.30 -67.06
CA TYR A 724 -28.84 71.90 -65.75
C TYR A 724 -28.89 70.88 -64.62
N THR A 725 -27.93 70.95 -63.69
CA THR A 725 -27.85 70.07 -62.52
C THR A 725 -28.38 70.76 -61.27
N ILE A 726 -29.52 70.30 -60.76
CA ILE A 726 -30.06 70.73 -59.46
C ILE A 726 -29.23 70.07 -58.35
N LYS A 727 -28.75 70.86 -57.37
CA LYS A 727 -28.10 70.36 -56.15
C LYS A 727 -29.00 70.61 -54.95
N THR A 728 -29.40 69.56 -54.22
CA THR A 728 -30.29 69.71 -53.06
C THR A 728 -29.55 70.24 -51.83
N PRO A 729 -30.24 70.84 -50.85
CA PRO A 729 -29.70 70.97 -49.50
C PRO A 729 -29.44 69.60 -48.85
N THR A 730 -28.68 69.58 -47.76
CA THR A 730 -28.41 68.37 -46.96
C THR A 730 -29.64 67.92 -46.19
N PHE A 731 -29.96 66.62 -46.25
CA PHE A 731 -31.17 66.07 -45.65
C PHE A 731 -30.97 65.68 -44.18
N THR A 732 -31.30 66.57 -43.26
CA THR A 732 -31.19 66.39 -41.80
C THR A 732 -32.35 65.61 -41.15
N LYS A 733 -33.33 65.19 -41.95
CA LYS A 733 -34.42 64.27 -41.53
C LYS A 733 -34.56 63.17 -42.56
N GLY A 734 -34.87 61.96 -42.10
CA GLY A 734 -35.10 60.83 -42.98
C GLY A 734 -36.58 60.58 -43.29
N GLY A 735 -36.83 60.05 -44.48
CA GLY A 735 -38.16 59.79 -45.01
C GLY A 735 -38.19 60.00 -46.52
N GLU A 736 -39.39 60.05 -47.07
CA GLU A 736 -39.60 60.31 -48.49
C GLU A 736 -39.64 61.83 -48.73
N TYR A 737 -38.88 62.27 -49.74
CA TYR A 737 -38.89 63.62 -50.28
C TYR A 737 -39.25 63.49 -51.77
N ASN A 738 -40.18 64.30 -52.28
CA ASN A 738 -40.48 64.35 -53.71
C ASN A 738 -39.95 65.67 -54.26
N LEU A 739 -39.06 65.63 -55.25
CA LEU A 739 -38.62 66.80 -56.00
C LEU A 739 -39.36 66.82 -57.34
N ALA A 740 -40.21 67.83 -57.54
CA ALA A 740 -40.99 68.00 -58.75
C ALA A 740 -40.60 69.27 -59.49
N LEU A 741 -40.40 69.19 -60.80
CA LEU A 741 -40.28 70.38 -61.65
C LEU A 741 -41.66 71.04 -61.73
N SER A 742 -41.77 72.32 -61.38
CA SER A 742 -43.07 72.99 -61.32
C SER A 742 -43.38 73.75 -62.62
N SER A 743 -42.39 74.44 -63.20
CA SER A 743 -42.53 75.07 -64.52
C SER A 743 -41.20 75.51 -65.12
N ILE A 744 -41.18 75.58 -66.45
CA ILE A 744 -40.12 76.22 -67.24
C ILE A 744 -40.69 77.39 -68.05
N GLN A 745 -39.89 78.43 -68.23
CA GLN A 745 -40.15 79.58 -69.11
C GLN A 745 -38.98 79.74 -70.08
N ASP A 746 -39.28 80.00 -71.36
CA ASP A 746 -38.29 80.24 -72.44
C ASP A 746 -38.10 81.74 -72.74
N GLN A 747 -37.22 82.08 -73.69
CA GLN A 747 -37.00 83.46 -74.15
C GLN A 747 -38.30 84.14 -74.64
N ARG A 748 -39.28 83.36 -75.11
CA ARG A 748 -40.57 83.83 -75.62
C ARG A 748 -41.56 84.17 -74.49
N GLY A 749 -41.15 83.96 -73.24
CA GLY A 749 -41.93 84.27 -72.03
C GLY A 749 -43.01 83.23 -71.70
N CYS A 750 -43.11 82.14 -72.44
CA CYS A 750 -44.20 81.16 -72.27
C CYS A 750 -43.92 80.25 -71.07
N ARG A 751 -44.69 80.39 -69.98
CA ARG A 751 -44.58 79.54 -68.79
C ARG A 751 -45.36 78.24 -69.01
N THR A 752 -44.63 77.13 -69.20
CA THR A 752 -45.22 75.79 -69.24
C THR A 752 -45.08 75.10 -67.89
N PHE A 753 -46.15 74.47 -67.41
CA PHE A 753 -46.11 73.68 -66.18
C PHE A 753 -45.55 72.29 -66.46
N LEU A 754 -44.74 71.78 -65.55
CA LEU A 754 -44.09 70.48 -65.67
C LEU A 754 -44.74 69.48 -64.70
N GLN A 755 -44.70 68.20 -65.07
CA GLN A 755 -45.26 67.09 -64.30
C GLN A 755 -44.19 66.09 -63.83
N ASP A 756 -42.94 66.26 -64.28
CA ASP A 756 -41.87 65.31 -63.99
C ASP A 756 -41.30 65.51 -62.58
N SER A 757 -41.00 64.40 -61.91
CA SER A 757 -40.58 64.37 -60.52
C SER A 757 -39.77 63.13 -60.16
N VAL A 758 -38.82 63.29 -59.25
CA VAL A 758 -38.00 62.20 -58.69
C VAL A 758 -38.24 62.09 -57.20
N LYS A 759 -38.43 60.85 -56.74
CA LYS A 759 -38.57 60.47 -55.34
C LYS A 759 -37.20 60.24 -54.71
N LEU A 760 -36.83 61.10 -53.76
CA LEU A 760 -35.62 60.98 -52.96
C LEU A 760 -35.97 60.28 -51.63
N ILE A 761 -35.50 59.05 -51.45
CA ILE A 761 -35.71 58.28 -50.21
C ILE A 761 -34.48 58.47 -49.31
N VAL A 762 -34.59 59.38 -48.35
CA VAL A 762 -33.55 59.65 -47.34
C VAL A 762 -33.71 58.65 -46.20
N ARG A 763 -32.62 57.99 -45.79
CA ARG A 763 -32.65 57.06 -44.65
C ARG A 763 -33.00 57.76 -43.32
N ARG A 764 -33.83 57.10 -42.52
CA ARG A 764 -34.26 57.53 -41.17
C ARG A 764 -33.21 57.35 -40.07
N GLN A 765 -32.26 56.44 -40.28
CA GLN A 765 -31.19 56.13 -39.34
C GLN A 765 -29.88 55.91 -40.10
N ARG A 766 -28.76 56.11 -39.41
CA ARG A 766 -27.44 55.65 -39.88
C ARG A 766 -27.29 54.15 -39.57
N PRO A 767 -26.54 53.37 -40.37
CA PRO A 767 -26.16 52.01 -40.01
C PRO A 767 -25.46 51.96 -38.64
N ARG A 768 -25.68 50.90 -37.87
CA ARG A 768 -25.08 50.70 -36.55
C ARG A 768 -24.37 49.37 -36.44
N ALA A 769 -23.32 49.34 -35.62
CA ALA A 769 -22.64 48.12 -35.23
C ALA A 769 -22.34 48.12 -33.73
N ALA A 770 -22.58 46.98 -33.11
CA ALA A 770 -22.14 46.63 -31.77
C ALA A 770 -21.71 45.16 -31.76
N PHE A 771 -20.87 44.77 -30.79
CA PHE A 771 -20.74 43.37 -30.44
C PHE A 771 -22.01 42.85 -29.75
N GLY A 772 -22.40 41.61 -30.07
CA GLY A 772 -23.43 40.89 -29.34
C GLY A 772 -22.91 40.44 -27.96
N LEU A 773 -23.84 40.25 -27.02
CA LEU A 773 -23.52 39.66 -25.72
C LEU A 773 -23.30 38.15 -25.85
N ILE A 774 -22.38 37.61 -25.06
CA ILE A 774 -22.26 36.18 -24.75
C ILE A 774 -22.45 36.05 -23.23
N GLU A 775 -23.41 35.25 -22.77
CA GLU A 775 -23.72 35.08 -21.33
C GLU A 775 -23.93 36.41 -20.59
N GLN A 776 -24.64 37.35 -21.24
CA GLN A 776 -24.88 38.73 -20.80
C GLN A 776 -23.61 39.60 -20.62
N ARG A 777 -22.47 39.21 -21.22
CA ARG A 777 -21.20 39.95 -21.14
C ARG A 777 -20.60 40.21 -22.53
N GLN A 778 -19.75 41.23 -22.60
CA GLN A 778 -18.87 41.52 -23.74
C GLN A 778 -17.47 40.93 -23.51
N SER A 779 -17.43 39.71 -22.97
CA SER A 779 -16.22 39.00 -22.58
C SER A 779 -16.37 37.51 -22.84
N ILE A 780 -15.35 36.86 -23.37
CA ILE A 780 -15.27 35.39 -23.45
C ILE A 780 -13.90 34.91 -22.97
N MET A 781 -13.87 33.76 -22.29
CA MET A 781 -12.63 33.00 -22.08
C MET A 781 -12.67 31.71 -22.88
N ALA A 782 -11.52 31.31 -23.43
CA ALA A 782 -11.39 30.14 -24.28
C ALA A 782 -10.04 29.43 -24.11
N VAL A 783 -9.91 28.25 -24.71
CA VAL A 783 -8.61 27.58 -24.86
C VAL A 783 -7.78 28.35 -25.90
N GLU A 784 -6.48 28.51 -25.66
CA GLU A 784 -5.54 29.20 -26.56
C GLU A 784 -5.63 28.69 -28.02
N GLU A 785 -5.38 29.60 -28.98
CA GLU A 785 -5.49 29.41 -30.45
C GLU A 785 -6.87 28.99 -31.01
N THR A 786 -7.89 28.71 -30.18
CA THR A 786 -9.21 28.31 -30.68
C THR A 786 -9.90 29.42 -31.50
N PRO A 787 -10.53 29.10 -32.65
CA PRO A 787 -11.13 30.10 -33.54
C PRO A 787 -12.50 30.56 -33.04
N LEU A 788 -12.51 31.64 -32.25
CA LEU A 788 -13.72 32.20 -31.64
C LEU A 788 -14.54 33.02 -32.63
N ARG A 789 -15.86 32.96 -32.47
CA ARG A 789 -16.84 33.72 -33.27
C ARG A 789 -17.44 34.83 -32.40
N LEU A 790 -16.89 36.04 -32.48
CA LEU A 790 -17.45 37.19 -31.78
C LEU A 790 -18.74 37.63 -32.50
N PRO A 791 -19.91 37.57 -31.85
CA PRO A 791 -21.17 37.94 -32.49
C PRO A 791 -21.21 39.44 -32.75
N LEU A 792 -21.82 39.83 -33.86
CA LEU A 792 -22.13 41.22 -34.19
C LEU A 792 -23.64 41.43 -34.18
N ARG A 793 -24.06 42.61 -33.75
CA ARG A 793 -25.41 43.16 -33.98
C ARG A 793 -25.26 44.33 -34.95
N LEU A 794 -25.72 44.12 -36.18
CA LEU A 794 -25.57 45.06 -37.29
C LEU A 794 -26.95 45.55 -37.76
N GLN A 795 -27.10 46.87 -37.85
CA GLN A 795 -28.31 47.54 -38.31
C GLN A 795 -28.03 48.30 -39.61
N GLY A 796 -28.95 48.27 -40.57
CA GLY A 796 -28.76 48.87 -41.91
C GLY A 796 -29.24 47.94 -43.04
N ASP A 797 -28.81 48.21 -44.28
CA ASP A 797 -29.02 47.31 -45.42
C ASP A 797 -27.69 46.58 -45.74
N GLY A 798 -27.69 45.24 -45.59
CA GLY A 798 -26.53 44.41 -45.92
C GLY A 798 -26.16 44.39 -47.41
N PRO A 799 -24.93 43.95 -47.77
CA PRO A 799 -23.87 43.51 -46.86
C PRO A 799 -23.17 44.68 -46.16
N TRP A 800 -22.73 44.45 -44.93
CA TRP A 800 -21.99 45.40 -44.11
C TRP A 800 -20.47 45.23 -44.30
N THR A 801 -19.74 46.32 -44.10
CA THR A 801 -18.28 46.40 -44.07
C THR A 801 -17.89 46.94 -42.70
N VAL A 802 -17.32 46.09 -41.86
CA VAL A 802 -16.97 46.37 -40.46
C VAL A 802 -15.45 46.53 -40.37
N SER A 803 -14.98 47.62 -39.75
CA SER A 803 -13.56 47.85 -39.45
C SER A 803 -13.30 47.74 -37.95
N TYR A 804 -12.29 46.97 -37.56
CA TYR A 804 -11.98 46.67 -36.15
C TYR A 804 -10.47 46.52 -35.91
N ARG A 805 -10.05 46.54 -34.64
CA ARG A 805 -8.67 46.24 -34.20
C ARG A 805 -8.65 45.42 -32.90
N ASN A 806 -7.48 44.92 -32.51
CA ASN A 806 -7.22 44.41 -31.16
C ASN A 806 -6.29 45.40 -30.45
N LEU A 807 -6.68 45.91 -29.29
CA LEU A 807 -5.92 46.92 -28.53
C LEU A 807 -4.65 46.37 -27.87
N ASN A 808 -4.54 45.05 -27.73
CA ASN A 808 -3.38 44.36 -27.15
C ASN A 808 -2.36 43.92 -28.22
N ASP A 809 -2.65 44.15 -29.50
CA ASP A 809 -1.78 43.81 -30.64
C ASP A 809 -1.33 45.09 -31.36
N SER A 810 -0.17 45.04 -31.99
CA SER A 810 0.34 46.09 -32.89
C SER A 810 -0.26 46.02 -34.30
N ALA A 811 -1.03 44.98 -34.61
CA ALA A 811 -1.73 44.80 -35.87
C ALA A 811 -2.66 45.98 -36.20
N GLY A 812 -2.54 46.51 -37.42
CA GLY A 812 -3.37 47.60 -37.93
C GLY A 812 -4.84 47.21 -38.15
N THR A 813 -5.69 48.22 -38.39
CA THR A 813 -7.14 48.05 -38.62
C THR A 813 -7.46 46.99 -39.67
N ILE A 814 -8.29 46.02 -39.28
CA ILE A 814 -8.79 44.93 -40.12
C ILE A 814 -10.20 45.27 -40.58
N THR A 815 -10.45 45.24 -41.88
CA THR A 815 -11.79 45.45 -42.46
C THR A 815 -12.35 44.14 -43.02
N LYS A 816 -13.59 43.78 -42.63
CA LYS A 816 -14.26 42.53 -43.02
C LYS A 816 -15.69 42.80 -43.52
N LYS A 817 -16.11 42.09 -44.57
CA LYS A 817 -17.51 42.07 -45.01
C LYS A 817 -18.34 41.03 -44.26
N ILE A 818 -19.59 41.38 -43.97
CA ILE A 818 -20.56 40.56 -43.21
C ILE A 818 -21.93 40.68 -43.90
N ASP A 819 -22.54 39.55 -44.26
CA ASP A 819 -23.79 39.54 -45.05
C ASP A 819 -25.07 39.43 -44.19
N SER A 820 -24.94 39.15 -42.89
CA SER A 820 -26.05 38.93 -41.95
C SER A 820 -26.10 40.02 -40.86
N PRO A 821 -27.31 40.50 -40.45
CA PRO A 821 -27.47 41.38 -39.29
C PRO A 821 -26.87 40.81 -38.00
N ASN A 822 -26.86 39.48 -37.88
CA ASN A 822 -26.36 38.72 -36.74
C ASN A 822 -25.14 37.88 -37.15
N GLY A 823 -24.21 38.50 -37.90
CA GLY A 823 -22.97 37.87 -38.33
C GLY A 823 -21.92 37.76 -37.23
N PHE A 824 -20.69 37.36 -37.59
CA PHE A 824 -19.60 37.23 -36.62
C PHE A 824 -18.20 37.55 -37.20
N ILE A 825 -17.35 38.11 -36.33
CA ILE A 825 -15.91 38.20 -36.55
C ILE A 825 -15.28 36.88 -36.08
N VAL A 826 -14.26 36.39 -36.80
CA VAL A 826 -13.51 35.21 -36.35
C VAL A 826 -12.16 35.69 -35.84
N VAL A 827 -11.82 35.35 -34.60
CA VAL A 827 -10.60 35.79 -33.90
C VAL A 827 -9.85 34.59 -33.31
N LYS A 828 -8.59 34.80 -32.92
CA LYS A 828 -7.72 33.77 -32.31
C LYS A 828 -6.84 34.29 -31.18
N SER A 829 -6.27 35.48 -31.32
CA SER A 829 -5.46 36.11 -30.27
C SER A 829 -6.34 36.67 -29.15
N ARG A 830 -5.86 36.58 -27.91
CA ARG A 830 -6.41 37.32 -26.76
C ARG A 830 -6.27 38.83 -26.92
N GLY A 831 -7.03 39.59 -26.14
CA GLY A 831 -7.03 41.05 -26.09
C GLY A 831 -8.42 41.66 -26.19
N VAL A 832 -8.48 42.98 -26.06
CA VAL A 832 -9.71 43.76 -26.22
C VAL A 832 -9.87 44.14 -27.68
N TYR A 833 -10.87 43.57 -28.34
CA TYR A 833 -11.25 43.91 -29.69
C TYR A 833 -12.14 45.16 -29.68
N GLU A 834 -11.90 46.08 -30.61
CA GLU A 834 -12.62 47.35 -30.73
C GLU A 834 -13.16 47.53 -32.16
N LEU A 835 -14.46 47.80 -32.29
CA LEU A 835 -15.11 48.23 -33.53
C LEU A 835 -14.81 49.73 -33.76
N LEU A 836 -14.28 50.07 -34.93
CA LEU A 836 -13.85 51.43 -35.27
C LEU A 836 -14.83 52.14 -36.22
N ASP A 837 -15.29 51.43 -37.26
CA ASP A 837 -16.19 51.98 -38.27
C ASP A 837 -17.11 50.89 -38.85
N ILE A 838 -18.27 51.32 -39.34
CA ILE A 838 -19.27 50.49 -39.99
C ILE A 838 -19.82 51.22 -41.21
N LYS A 839 -19.66 50.63 -42.39
CA LYS A 839 -20.31 51.08 -43.63
C LYS A 839 -21.20 49.96 -44.15
N ASP A 840 -22.47 50.25 -44.42
CA ASP A 840 -23.36 49.26 -45.03
C ASP A 840 -23.25 49.27 -46.56
N ASN A 841 -24.21 48.68 -47.29
CA ASN A 841 -24.12 48.62 -48.74
C ASN A 841 -24.07 49.99 -49.46
N ARG A 842 -24.40 51.10 -48.77
CA ARG A 842 -24.38 52.47 -49.34
C ARG A 842 -23.80 53.53 -48.39
N CYS A 843 -24.23 53.57 -47.13
CA CYS A 843 -23.96 54.70 -46.23
C CYS A 843 -22.90 54.37 -45.16
N PRO A 844 -22.08 55.36 -44.73
CA PRO A 844 -21.35 55.26 -43.48
C PRO A 844 -22.32 55.26 -42.29
N GLY A 845 -21.91 54.61 -41.22
CA GLY A 845 -22.69 54.42 -40.00
C GLY A 845 -21.99 54.95 -38.75
N THR A 846 -22.34 54.37 -37.60
CA THR A 846 -21.76 54.69 -36.29
C THR A 846 -21.69 53.43 -35.42
N VAL A 847 -20.54 53.18 -34.80
CA VAL A 847 -20.40 52.16 -33.75
C VAL A 847 -21.09 52.66 -32.47
N GLU A 848 -21.78 51.76 -31.77
CA GLU A 848 -22.46 52.09 -30.51
C GLU A 848 -21.50 51.96 -29.31
N PRO A 849 -21.27 53.04 -28.51
CA PRO A 849 -20.26 53.01 -27.43
C PRO A 849 -20.50 51.93 -26.36
N ALA A 850 -21.76 51.57 -26.11
CA ALA A 850 -22.13 50.53 -25.14
C ALA A 850 -21.86 49.09 -25.64
N GLY A 851 -21.34 48.93 -26.86
CA GLY A 851 -20.91 47.65 -27.42
C GLY A 851 -19.81 47.79 -28.45
N SER A 852 -18.94 48.81 -28.33
CA SER A 852 -17.81 49.03 -29.21
C SER A 852 -16.65 48.06 -28.94
N THR A 853 -16.54 47.53 -27.72
CA THR A 853 -15.46 46.65 -27.29
C THR A 853 -15.91 45.24 -26.94
N PHE A 854 -15.01 44.26 -27.07
CA PHE A 854 -15.21 42.89 -26.60
C PHE A 854 -13.88 42.29 -26.11
N GLN A 855 -13.85 41.81 -24.87
CA GLN A 855 -12.67 41.17 -24.27
C GLN A 855 -12.59 39.69 -24.66
N VAL A 856 -11.46 39.27 -25.19
CA VAL A 856 -11.14 37.87 -25.42
C VAL A 856 -9.96 37.51 -24.53
N ASP A 857 -10.17 36.62 -23.57
CA ASP A 857 -9.09 36.07 -22.75
C ASP A 857 -8.96 34.56 -22.95
N TRP A 858 -7.87 34.02 -22.42
CA TRP A 858 -7.64 32.58 -22.41
C TRP A 858 -7.77 32.05 -20.98
N PHE A 859 -8.31 30.84 -20.83
CA PHE A 859 -8.14 30.10 -19.59
C PHE A 859 -6.62 29.94 -19.32
N PRO A 860 -6.14 30.11 -18.09
CA PRO A 860 -4.73 29.90 -17.78
C PRO A 860 -4.35 28.47 -18.13
N ARG A 861 -3.16 28.28 -18.72
CA ARG A 861 -2.58 26.95 -18.87
C ARG A 861 -2.32 26.34 -17.49
N PRO A 862 -2.38 25.01 -17.35
CA PRO A 862 -2.05 24.39 -16.10
C PRO A 862 -0.57 24.60 -15.74
N GLU A 863 -0.29 24.90 -14.48
CA GLU A 863 1.04 25.06 -13.91
C GLU A 863 1.25 24.10 -12.72
N ILE A 864 2.47 23.60 -12.58
CA ILE A 864 2.91 22.73 -11.49
C ILE A 864 4.08 23.38 -10.75
N SER A 865 4.01 23.38 -9.42
CA SER A 865 5.05 23.87 -8.51
C SER A 865 5.22 22.90 -7.34
N ILE A 866 6.31 23.04 -6.57
CA ILE A 866 6.53 22.26 -5.35
C ILE A 866 6.16 23.09 -4.15
N ILE A 867 5.53 22.47 -3.15
CA ILE A 867 5.28 23.10 -1.87
C ILE A 867 6.59 23.08 -1.08
N GLU A 868 7.19 24.25 -0.88
CA GLU A 868 8.44 24.38 -0.13
C GLU A 868 8.23 24.01 1.34
N THR A 869 9.13 23.19 1.88
CA THR A 869 9.15 22.72 3.27
C THR A 869 10.60 22.66 3.74
N ASP A 870 10.85 22.60 5.04
CA ASP A 870 12.22 22.54 5.60
C ASP A 870 13.09 21.39 5.04
N SER A 871 12.46 20.35 4.47
CA SER A 871 13.14 19.22 3.82
C SER A 871 13.54 19.43 2.35
N VAL A 872 13.03 20.50 1.69
CA VAL A 872 13.19 20.78 0.25
C VAL A 872 13.79 22.17 0.04
N SER A 873 14.92 22.25 -0.67
CA SER A 873 15.65 23.50 -0.92
C SER A 873 15.74 23.84 -2.42
N ALA A 874 15.39 25.06 -2.82
CA ALA A 874 15.50 25.51 -4.20
C ALA A 874 16.94 25.95 -4.53
N THR A 875 17.67 25.15 -5.32
CA THR A 875 19.06 25.44 -5.73
C THR A 875 19.15 25.59 -7.24
N GLY A 876 19.31 26.83 -7.72
CA GLY A 876 19.58 27.10 -9.15
C GLY A 876 18.44 26.72 -10.12
N GLY A 877 17.19 26.65 -9.65
CA GLY A 877 16.04 26.20 -10.43
C GLY A 877 15.80 24.69 -10.40
N VAL A 878 16.57 23.93 -9.62
CA VAL A 878 16.30 22.54 -9.27
C VAL A 878 15.98 22.47 -7.78
N PHE A 879 14.95 21.71 -7.41
CA PHE A 879 14.59 21.50 -6.00
C PHE A 879 15.37 20.29 -5.47
N VAL A 880 16.27 20.53 -4.51
CA VAL A 880 17.08 19.49 -3.87
C VAL A 880 16.49 19.16 -2.52
N LYS A 881 16.03 17.92 -2.38
CA LYS A 881 15.52 17.38 -1.12
C LYS A 881 16.64 16.80 -0.26
N GLN A 882 16.45 16.84 1.05
CA GLN A 882 17.33 16.23 2.05
C GLN A 882 17.70 14.78 1.69
N GLU A 883 18.96 14.39 1.96
CA GLU A 883 19.43 13.02 1.76
C GLU A 883 18.73 12.06 2.74
N VAL A 884 18.26 10.91 2.25
CA VAL A 884 17.64 9.84 3.05
C VAL A 884 18.43 8.54 2.87
N CYS A 885 18.17 7.52 3.69
CA CYS A 885 18.79 6.21 3.53
C CYS A 885 17.97 5.30 2.62
N GLU A 886 18.63 4.32 2.04
CA GLU A 886 18.05 3.26 1.21
C GLU A 886 16.94 2.53 1.98
N GLY A 887 15.72 2.52 1.45
CA GLY A 887 14.53 1.94 2.08
C GLY A 887 13.89 2.78 3.20
N ASP A 888 14.30 4.03 3.43
CA ASP A 888 13.52 4.97 4.26
C ASP A 888 12.26 5.42 3.49
N ILE A 889 11.14 5.64 4.19
CA ILE A 889 9.90 6.14 3.57
C ILE A 889 10.03 7.65 3.36
N ASP A 890 9.82 8.14 2.14
CA ASP A 890 9.87 9.57 1.86
C ASP A 890 8.97 10.03 0.68
N GLY A 891 8.54 11.29 0.68
CA GLY A 891 7.63 11.88 -0.31
C GLY A 891 7.56 13.42 -0.25
N PHE A 892 7.05 14.07 -1.29
CA PHE A 892 6.89 15.54 -1.34
C PHE A 892 5.55 15.94 -1.98
N GLU A 893 5.07 17.15 -1.71
CA GLU A 893 3.83 17.67 -2.32
C GLU A 893 4.11 18.62 -3.49
N VAL A 894 3.30 18.49 -4.54
CA VAL A 894 3.21 19.45 -5.64
C VAL A 894 1.89 20.20 -5.57
N ALA A 895 1.94 21.51 -5.86
CA ALA A 895 0.77 22.34 -6.05
C ALA A 895 0.45 22.48 -7.55
N LEU A 896 -0.84 22.35 -7.87
CA LEU A 896 -1.38 22.33 -9.23
C LEU A 896 -2.39 23.46 -9.41
N GLN A 897 -2.20 24.28 -10.44
CA GLN A 897 -3.05 25.43 -10.73
C GLN A 897 -3.54 25.35 -12.18
N GLY A 898 -4.84 25.52 -12.43
CA GLY A 898 -5.47 25.35 -13.75
C GLY A 898 -6.93 24.91 -13.61
N SER A 899 -7.41 24.10 -14.55
CA SER A 899 -8.82 23.67 -14.66
C SER A 899 -8.98 22.15 -14.44
N PRO A 900 -9.14 21.68 -13.18
CA PRO A 900 -9.11 20.25 -12.86
C PRO A 900 -10.22 19.43 -13.55
N PRO A 901 -10.05 18.09 -13.72
CA PRO A 901 -8.90 17.30 -13.28
C PRO A 901 -7.59 17.61 -14.01
N TYR A 902 -6.48 17.45 -13.32
CA TYR A 902 -5.12 17.52 -13.86
C TYR A 902 -4.61 16.11 -14.19
N HIS A 903 -3.87 15.97 -15.28
CA HIS A 903 -3.13 14.76 -15.64
C HIS A 903 -1.63 15.09 -15.71
N VAL A 904 -0.80 14.33 -14.99
CA VAL A 904 0.62 14.67 -14.77
C VAL A 904 1.53 13.49 -15.12
N GLU A 905 2.37 13.65 -16.15
CA GLU A 905 3.40 12.68 -16.54
C GLU A 905 4.79 13.10 -16.03
N TYR A 906 5.53 12.15 -15.45
CA TYR A 906 6.89 12.36 -14.98
C TYR A 906 7.83 11.18 -15.23
N GLU A 907 9.10 11.50 -15.45
CA GLU A 907 10.17 10.50 -15.49
C GLU A 907 10.97 10.51 -14.17
N VAL A 908 11.23 9.33 -13.61
CA VAL A 908 12.15 9.11 -12.50
C VAL A 908 13.47 8.59 -13.08
N HIS A 909 14.50 9.45 -13.08
CA HIS A 909 15.85 9.12 -13.54
C HIS A 909 16.69 8.68 -12.33
N GLN A 910 16.94 7.39 -12.19
CA GLN A 910 17.85 6.84 -11.18
C GLN A 910 19.27 6.75 -11.73
N ARG A 911 20.26 7.15 -10.94
CA ARG A 911 21.69 6.94 -11.21
C ARG A 911 22.34 6.23 -10.03
N SER A 912 22.78 4.99 -10.27
CA SER A 912 23.53 4.19 -9.29
C SER A 912 24.87 4.86 -8.94
N PRO A 913 25.40 4.68 -7.71
CA PRO A 913 26.79 5.03 -7.37
C PRO A 913 27.83 4.37 -8.29
N GLN A 914 27.48 3.25 -8.93
CA GLN A 914 28.31 2.51 -9.90
C GLN A 914 28.19 3.06 -11.34
N GLY A 915 27.42 4.14 -11.54
CA GLY A 915 27.30 4.86 -12.82
C GLY A 915 26.20 4.36 -13.77
N SER A 916 25.56 3.21 -13.49
CA SER A 916 24.39 2.76 -14.26
C SER A 916 23.20 3.71 -14.10
N LYS A 917 22.39 3.83 -15.16
CA LYS A 917 21.20 4.68 -15.21
C LYS A 917 19.95 3.85 -15.49
N ALA A 918 18.86 4.13 -14.79
CA ALA A 918 17.53 3.61 -15.09
C ALA A 918 16.54 4.78 -15.22
N ILE A 919 15.52 4.61 -16.05
CA ILE A 919 14.44 5.58 -16.25
C ILE A 919 13.11 4.84 -16.08
N SER A 920 12.25 5.34 -15.19
CA SER A 920 10.87 4.87 -15.02
C SER A 920 9.93 6.01 -15.40
N ARG A 921 8.87 5.71 -16.16
CA ARG A 921 7.78 6.65 -16.44
C ARG A 921 6.62 6.39 -15.50
N ARG A 922 5.97 7.45 -15.03
CA ARG A 922 4.81 7.41 -14.14
C ARG A 922 3.85 8.55 -14.50
N GLU A 923 2.58 8.31 -14.23
CA GLU A 923 1.46 9.23 -14.51
C GLU A 923 0.50 9.24 -13.30
N PHE A 924 -0.23 10.34 -13.08
CA PHE A 924 -1.34 10.38 -12.13
C PHE A 924 -2.40 11.43 -12.49
N ASP A 925 -3.63 11.18 -12.04
CA ASP A 925 -4.77 12.10 -12.17
C ASP A 925 -5.13 12.73 -10.82
N ALA A 926 -5.19 14.06 -10.75
CA ALA A 926 -5.48 14.82 -9.53
C ALA A 926 -6.70 15.74 -9.70
N ALA A 927 -7.64 15.65 -8.75
CA ALA A 927 -8.83 16.51 -8.71
C ALA A 927 -8.63 17.81 -7.91
N LEU A 928 -7.60 17.84 -7.06
CA LEU A 928 -7.31 18.92 -6.12
C LEU A 928 -6.09 19.71 -6.60
N SER A 929 -5.94 20.95 -6.12
CA SER A 929 -4.78 21.81 -6.38
C SER A 929 -3.51 21.39 -5.64
N LYS A 930 -3.48 20.18 -5.07
CA LYS A 930 -2.34 19.57 -4.39
C LYS A 930 -2.32 18.07 -4.67
N ALA A 931 -1.13 17.49 -4.81
CA ALA A 931 -0.93 16.05 -4.86
C ALA A 931 0.37 15.65 -4.13
N ALA A 932 0.34 14.56 -3.38
CA ALA A 932 1.52 13.99 -2.72
C ALA A 932 2.19 12.94 -3.62
N ILE A 933 3.52 12.94 -3.69
CA ILE A 933 4.32 12.12 -4.58
C ILE A 933 5.36 11.32 -3.77
N SER A 934 5.22 10.00 -3.81
CA SER A 934 6.15 9.05 -3.20
C SER A 934 7.50 9.07 -3.89
N MET A 935 8.59 9.10 -3.12
CA MET A 935 9.95 8.94 -3.67
C MET A 935 10.36 7.46 -3.62
N ASP A 936 11.03 7.01 -4.68
CA ASP A 936 11.70 5.71 -4.74
C ASP A 936 13.04 5.81 -4.01
N THR A 937 13.10 5.18 -2.83
CA THR A 937 14.28 5.04 -1.99
C THR A 937 14.82 3.61 -1.98
N GLY A 938 14.23 2.70 -2.77
CA GLY A 938 14.42 1.25 -2.63
C GLY A 938 15.83 0.73 -2.99
N LYS A 939 16.70 1.59 -3.52
CA LYS A 939 18.10 1.33 -3.87
C LYS A 939 18.92 2.60 -3.70
N ALA A 940 20.17 2.48 -3.29
CA ALA A 940 21.09 3.62 -3.22
C ALA A 940 21.34 4.30 -4.58
N GLY A 941 21.44 5.64 -4.60
CA GLY A 941 21.74 6.41 -5.81
C GLY A 941 21.34 7.89 -5.76
N GLU A 942 21.59 8.59 -6.86
CA GLU A 942 20.99 9.91 -7.14
C GLU A 942 19.68 9.68 -7.91
N TYR A 943 18.56 10.21 -7.42
CA TYR A 943 17.28 10.19 -8.10
C TYR A 943 16.91 11.59 -8.57
N THR A 944 16.39 11.70 -9.80
CA THR A 944 15.91 12.96 -10.38
C THR A 944 14.53 12.76 -10.99
N TYR A 945 13.52 13.44 -10.44
CA TYR A 945 12.12 13.43 -10.88
C TYR A 945 11.92 14.60 -11.85
N LYS A 946 11.36 14.35 -13.03
CA LYS A 946 11.11 15.35 -14.07
C LYS A 946 9.66 15.34 -14.53
N PHE A 947 8.89 16.29 -14.01
CA PHE A 947 7.53 16.57 -14.46
C PHE A 947 7.60 17.29 -15.80
N HIS A 948 6.95 16.75 -16.83
CA HIS A 948 7.10 17.24 -18.21
C HIS A 948 5.83 17.06 -19.04
N GLY A 949 4.96 16.10 -18.69
CA GLY A 949 3.57 16.14 -19.08
C GLY A 949 2.74 16.83 -18.00
N LEU A 950 2.06 17.90 -18.36
CA LEU A 950 1.00 18.50 -17.55
C LEU A 950 -0.14 18.87 -18.49
N ALA A 951 -1.31 18.31 -18.21
CA ALA A 951 -2.57 18.56 -18.89
C ALA A 951 -3.67 18.81 -17.87
N ASP A 952 -4.77 19.40 -18.32
CA ASP A 952 -5.99 19.58 -17.53
C ASP A 952 -7.23 19.37 -18.41
N ASN A 953 -8.43 19.65 -17.89
CA ASN A 953 -9.70 19.45 -18.61
C ASN A 953 -9.84 20.35 -19.87
N LEU A 954 -8.95 21.32 -20.08
CA LEU A 954 -8.97 22.28 -21.19
C LEU A 954 -7.72 22.21 -22.08
N TYR A 955 -6.57 21.84 -21.52
CA TYR A 955 -5.28 21.82 -22.19
C TYR A 955 -4.64 20.43 -22.22
N ASN A 956 -4.34 19.92 -23.42
CA ASN A 956 -3.47 18.76 -23.61
C ASN A 956 -2.01 19.09 -23.26
N VAL A 957 -1.20 18.04 -23.00
CA VAL A 957 0.22 18.13 -22.66
C VAL A 957 1.01 19.01 -23.63
N ASP A 958 1.64 20.07 -23.11
CA ASP A 958 2.57 20.90 -23.88
C ASP A 958 4.02 20.41 -23.76
N GLN A 959 4.52 19.83 -24.84
CA GLN A 959 5.90 19.36 -25.00
C GLN A 959 6.96 20.49 -24.93
N LYS A 960 6.56 21.77 -24.93
CA LYS A 960 7.46 22.93 -24.77
C LYS A 960 7.51 23.49 -23.35
N SER A 961 6.73 22.92 -22.42
CA SER A 961 6.70 23.35 -21.02
C SER A 961 8.07 23.18 -20.34
N LYS A 962 8.37 24.04 -19.34
CA LYS A 962 9.60 23.93 -18.55
C LYS A 962 9.46 22.80 -17.53
N ALA A 963 10.24 21.73 -17.71
CA ALA A 963 10.16 20.56 -16.85
C ALA A 963 10.58 20.87 -15.40
N LEU A 964 9.64 20.76 -14.45
CA LEU A 964 9.92 20.91 -13.03
C LEU A 964 10.76 19.72 -12.55
N THR A 965 11.87 19.99 -11.87
CA THR A 965 12.87 18.97 -11.51
C THR A 965 13.14 18.92 -10.01
N VAL A 966 12.96 17.73 -9.42
CA VAL A 966 13.31 17.43 -8.02
C VAL A 966 14.47 16.43 -7.99
N GLN A 967 15.44 16.65 -7.11
CA GLN A 967 16.57 15.75 -6.89
C GLN A 967 16.65 15.30 -5.43
N GLN A 968 17.04 14.05 -5.23
CA GLN A 968 17.34 13.48 -3.92
C GLN A 968 18.51 12.50 -4.04
N ARG A 969 19.29 12.40 -2.96
CA ARG A 969 20.27 11.33 -2.78
C ARG A 969 19.74 10.29 -1.79
N VAL A 970 19.81 9.04 -2.20
CA VAL A 970 19.50 7.87 -1.39
C VAL A 970 20.81 7.20 -1.01
N ASN A 971 21.12 7.20 0.28
CA ASN A 971 22.36 6.70 0.85
C ASN A 971 22.29 5.19 1.12
N ALA A 972 23.28 4.44 0.62
CA ALA A 972 23.35 2.99 0.83
C ALA A 972 23.41 2.63 2.32
N LYS A 973 22.75 1.52 2.70
CA LYS A 973 22.85 1.01 4.08
C LYS A 973 24.30 0.60 4.39
N PRO A 974 24.85 0.95 5.57
CA PRO A 974 26.20 0.53 5.95
C PRO A 974 26.21 -0.97 6.22
N ALA A 975 27.30 -1.66 5.86
CA ALA A 975 27.45 -3.09 6.13
C ALA A 975 28.71 -3.36 6.96
N ALA A 976 28.65 -4.41 7.76
CA ALA A 976 29.82 -4.94 8.46
C ALA A 976 29.98 -6.43 8.15
N SER A 977 31.22 -6.92 8.21
CA SER A 977 31.56 -8.32 8.08
C SER A 977 32.78 -8.65 8.92
N PHE A 978 32.90 -9.91 9.38
CA PHE A 978 34.15 -10.41 9.92
C PHE A 978 35.13 -10.68 8.77
N SER A 979 36.38 -10.22 8.89
CA SER A 979 37.36 -10.36 7.81
C SER A 979 37.88 -11.80 7.64
N LYS A 980 37.54 -12.69 8.59
CA LYS A 980 37.80 -14.13 8.57
C LYS A 980 36.51 -14.88 8.99
N PRO A 981 35.48 -14.94 8.14
CA PRO A 981 34.21 -15.57 8.50
C PRO A 981 34.40 -17.07 8.72
N GLY A 982 33.71 -17.63 9.72
CA GLY A 982 33.82 -19.06 10.07
C GLY A 982 35.09 -19.48 10.81
N GLN A 983 36.06 -18.59 11.09
CA GLN A 983 37.16 -18.93 12.00
C GLN A 983 36.63 -19.07 13.45
N THR A 984 37.06 -20.12 14.14
CA THR A 984 36.90 -20.26 15.60
C THR A 984 38.04 -19.55 16.33
N PHE A 985 37.71 -18.63 17.25
CA PHE A 985 38.68 -17.99 18.13
C PHE A 985 38.67 -18.66 19.51
N LYS A 986 39.85 -19.06 20.01
CA LYS A 986 40.01 -19.59 21.38
C LYS A 986 40.34 -18.46 22.35
N PHE A 987 39.76 -18.49 23.54
CA PHE A 987 40.11 -17.60 24.66
C PHE A 987 40.10 -18.37 25.99
N CYS A 988 40.85 -17.89 26.97
CA CYS A 988 40.87 -18.41 28.35
C CYS A 988 39.99 -17.55 29.27
N MET A 989 39.44 -18.09 30.36
CA MET A 989 38.63 -17.27 31.29
C MET A 989 39.44 -16.08 31.86
N GLU A 990 40.68 -16.32 32.26
CA GLU A 990 41.67 -15.28 32.59
C GLU A 990 42.29 -14.71 31.31
N GLU A 991 42.58 -13.41 31.30
CA GLU A 991 43.22 -12.72 30.16
C GLU A 991 44.73 -12.95 30.16
N GLN A 992 45.30 -13.32 29.00
CA GLN A 992 46.73 -13.53 28.81
C GLN A 992 47.36 -12.42 27.94
N GLU A 993 48.67 -12.21 28.09
CA GLU A 993 49.41 -11.15 27.37
C GLU A 993 49.40 -11.28 25.83
N HIS A 994 49.10 -12.47 25.30
CA HIS A 994 49.21 -12.82 23.88
C HIS A 994 47.92 -13.47 23.37
N GLU A 995 46.91 -12.66 23.06
CA GLU A 995 45.60 -13.11 22.56
C GLU A 995 45.24 -12.53 21.18
N ASP A 996 44.53 -13.33 20.37
CA ASP A 996 44.02 -12.92 19.06
C ASP A 996 42.91 -11.87 19.17
N LYS A 997 42.96 -10.85 18.30
CA LYS A 997 41.91 -9.83 18.18
C LYS A 997 40.98 -10.13 17.00
N ILE A 998 39.69 -9.86 17.15
CA ILE A 998 38.65 -10.18 16.16
C ILE A 998 38.58 -9.08 15.09
N PRO A 999 38.88 -9.34 13.80
CA PRO A 999 38.89 -8.32 12.76
C PRO A 999 37.49 -8.13 12.13
N ILE A 1000 37.02 -6.89 12.13
CA ILE A 1000 35.77 -6.44 11.49
C ILE A 1000 36.10 -5.45 10.37
N THR A 1001 35.46 -5.64 9.22
CA THR A 1001 35.48 -4.74 8.05
C THR A 1001 34.13 -4.04 7.90
N LEU A 1002 34.15 -2.75 7.58
CA LEU A 1002 32.99 -1.84 7.62
C LEU A 1002 32.87 -1.02 6.32
N THR A 1003 31.65 -0.86 5.81
CA THR A 1003 31.31 -0.03 4.64
C THR A 1003 30.24 1.01 5.00
N GLY A 1004 30.33 2.20 4.39
CA GLY A 1004 29.58 3.40 4.80
C GLY A 1004 30.54 4.50 5.28
N VAL A 1005 30.04 5.48 6.03
CA VAL A 1005 30.82 6.65 6.49
C VAL A 1005 31.09 6.60 8.00
N ALA A 1006 32.36 6.61 8.39
CA ALA A 1006 32.77 6.66 9.79
C ALA A 1006 32.47 8.05 10.43
N PRO A 1007 32.20 8.14 11.76
CA PRO A 1007 32.20 7.06 12.75
C PRO A 1007 31.03 6.06 12.61
N PHE A 1008 31.32 4.77 12.81
CA PHE A 1008 30.32 3.71 12.87
C PHE A 1008 29.92 3.37 14.31
N PHE A 1009 28.70 2.87 14.49
CA PHE A 1009 28.23 2.19 15.69
C PHE A 1009 27.88 0.74 15.31
N VAL A 1010 28.40 -0.23 16.07
CA VAL A 1010 28.18 -1.66 15.81
C VAL A 1010 27.59 -2.34 17.04
N GLU A 1011 26.52 -3.10 16.82
CA GLU A 1011 25.84 -3.92 17.82
C GLU A 1011 25.98 -5.40 17.46
N LEU A 1012 26.48 -6.15 18.42
CA LEU A 1012 26.84 -7.55 18.33
C LEU A 1012 25.97 -8.36 19.28
N GLU A 1013 25.73 -9.60 18.88
CA GLU A 1013 24.86 -10.55 19.56
C GLU A 1013 25.67 -11.80 19.90
N ILE A 1014 25.73 -12.16 21.18
CA ILE A 1014 26.51 -13.29 21.72
C ILE A 1014 25.52 -14.39 22.09
N LYS A 1015 25.46 -15.42 21.26
CA LYS A 1015 24.58 -16.57 21.43
C LYS A 1015 25.35 -17.72 22.09
N HIS A 1016 25.09 -17.94 23.36
CA HIS A 1016 25.68 -19.04 24.12
C HIS A 1016 25.04 -20.39 23.72
N GLN A 1017 25.84 -21.44 23.53
CA GLN A 1017 25.34 -22.78 23.14
C GLN A 1017 24.46 -23.44 24.22
N SER A 1018 24.57 -23.00 25.47
CA SER A 1018 23.87 -23.55 26.65
C SER A 1018 22.39 -23.16 26.79
N GLY A 1019 21.80 -22.48 25.80
CA GLY A 1019 20.39 -22.05 25.86
C GLY A 1019 20.10 -20.89 26.82
N LEU A 1020 21.14 -20.25 27.35
CA LEU A 1020 21.03 -19.00 28.11
C LEU A 1020 20.47 -17.85 27.24
N PRO A 1021 19.85 -16.81 27.85
CA PRO A 1021 19.45 -15.61 27.13
C PRO A 1021 20.65 -14.98 26.41
N VAL A 1022 20.37 -14.43 25.24
CA VAL A 1022 21.37 -13.87 24.33
C VAL A 1022 21.88 -12.53 24.86
N GLU A 1023 23.19 -12.35 24.95
CA GLU A 1023 23.82 -11.13 25.49
C GLU A 1023 24.25 -10.19 24.35
N THR A 1024 23.96 -8.89 24.47
CA THR A 1024 24.30 -7.89 23.44
C THR A 1024 25.49 -7.01 23.84
N TYR A 1025 26.41 -6.79 22.91
CA TYR A 1025 27.59 -5.94 23.11
C TYR A 1025 27.62 -4.82 22.07
N HIS A 1026 27.92 -3.58 22.50
CA HIS A 1026 27.92 -2.41 21.64
C HIS A 1026 29.33 -1.81 21.56
N VAL A 1027 29.78 -1.54 20.33
CA VAL A 1027 31.02 -0.79 20.05
C VAL A 1027 30.62 0.58 19.50
N PRO A 1028 30.69 1.65 20.31
CA PRO A 1028 30.44 3.01 19.86
C PRO A 1028 31.65 3.60 19.13
N SER A 1029 31.37 4.46 18.15
CA SER A 1029 32.33 5.40 17.52
C SER A 1029 33.61 4.78 16.94
N ILE A 1030 33.46 3.84 16.01
CA ILE A 1030 34.56 3.29 15.22
C ILE A 1030 34.92 4.27 14.09
N ASN A 1031 36.07 4.94 14.19
CA ASN A 1031 36.51 6.00 13.27
C ASN A 1031 37.13 5.49 11.94
N SER A 1032 37.07 4.20 11.64
CA SER A 1032 37.77 3.55 10.52
C SER A 1032 36.97 2.40 9.90
N ASN A 1033 37.17 2.16 8.59
CA ASN A 1033 36.55 1.06 7.85
C ASN A 1033 37.09 -0.35 8.20
N SER A 1034 38.05 -0.43 9.11
CA SER A 1034 38.54 -1.67 9.71
C SER A 1034 38.70 -1.48 11.23
N TYR A 1035 38.41 -2.52 12.00
CA TYR A 1035 38.46 -2.50 13.46
C TYR A 1035 38.89 -3.86 14.03
N SER A 1036 39.77 -3.84 15.03
CA SER A 1036 40.28 -5.04 15.71
C SER A 1036 39.72 -5.12 17.12
N MET A 1037 38.62 -5.83 17.27
CA MET A 1037 37.85 -5.89 18.51
C MET A 1037 38.46 -6.85 19.54
N GLN A 1038 38.35 -6.45 20.81
CA GLN A 1038 38.49 -7.33 21.97
C GLN A 1038 37.14 -7.34 22.72
N ILE A 1039 36.68 -8.51 23.16
CA ILE A 1039 35.40 -8.66 23.88
C ILE A 1039 35.71 -8.83 25.37
N PRO A 1040 35.23 -7.94 26.26
CA PRO A 1040 35.43 -8.06 27.70
C PRO A 1040 34.87 -9.38 28.24
N ARG A 1041 35.66 -10.12 29.02
CA ARG A 1041 35.32 -11.48 29.49
C ARG A 1041 33.99 -11.61 30.21
N LYS A 1042 33.50 -10.54 30.84
CA LYS A 1042 32.17 -10.47 31.49
C LYS A 1042 30.99 -10.85 30.57
N HIS A 1043 31.14 -10.69 29.24
CA HIS A 1043 30.14 -11.00 28.21
C HIS A 1043 30.28 -12.41 27.60
N LEU A 1044 31.30 -13.18 28.01
CA LEU A 1044 31.54 -14.55 27.55
C LEU A 1044 31.21 -15.53 28.68
N ARG A 1045 30.92 -16.79 28.33
CA ARG A 1045 30.76 -17.92 29.27
C ARG A 1045 31.55 -19.12 28.75
N LEU A 1046 31.83 -20.10 29.60
CA LEU A 1046 32.54 -21.31 29.21
C LEU A 1046 31.82 -22.08 28.08
N GLY A 1047 32.60 -22.73 27.22
CA GLY A 1047 32.11 -23.50 26.07
C GLY A 1047 32.16 -22.74 24.75
N SER A 1048 31.52 -23.30 23.72
CA SER A 1048 31.43 -22.67 22.39
C SER A 1048 30.22 -21.72 22.31
N GLN A 1049 30.41 -20.60 21.62
CA GLN A 1049 29.47 -19.49 21.52
C GLN A 1049 29.53 -18.92 20.10
N GLN A 1050 28.40 -18.42 19.58
CA GLN A 1050 28.36 -17.76 18.28
C GLN A 1050 28.27 -16.25 18.48
N LEU A 1051 29.23 -15.52 17.91
CA LEU A 1051 29.16 -14.06 17.80
C LEU A 1051 28.56 -13.70 16.45
N LEU A 1052 27.50 -12.91 16.47
CA LEU A 1052 26.74 -12.45 15.30
C LEU A 1052 26.77 -10.92 15.24
N ILE A 1053 26.90 -10.33 14.05
CA ILE A 1053 26.66 -8.89 13.86
C ILE A 1053 25.16 -8.68 13.69
N ARG A 1054 24.56 -7.90 14.60
CA ARG A 1054 23.10 -7.71 14.68
C ARG A 1054 22.65 -6.41 14.02
N ARG A 1055 23.35 -5.30 14.29
CA ARG A 1055 23.06 -3.98 13.70
C ARG A 1055 24.33 -3.16 13.48
N VAL A 1056 24.33 -2.38 12.41
CA VAL A 1056 25.39 -1.42 12.06
C VAL A 1056 24.71 -0.08 11.76
N ARG A 1057 25.29 1.03 12.24
CA ARG A 1057 24.89 2.39 11.90
C ARG A 1057 26.12 3.23 11.55
N ASP A 1058 25.97 4.20 10.64
CA ASP A 1058 27.04 5.08 10.20
C ASP A 1058 26.82 6.55 10.62
N ALA A 1059 27.75 7.42 10.25
CA ALA A 1059 27.73 8.85 10.57
C ALA A 1059 26.55 9.62 9.95
N ARG A 1060 25.96 9.11 8.85
CA ARG A 1060 24.77 9.69 8.20
C ARG A 1060 23.48 9.30 8.92
N GLY A 1061 23.57 8.37 9.86
CA GLY A 1061 22.44 7.83 10.62
C GLY A 1061 21.79 6.60 9.99
N CYS A 1062 22.23 6.21 8.78
CA CYS A 1062 21.74 5.03 8.09
C CYS A 1062 22.05 3.77 8.89
N GLN A 1063 21.11 2.83 8.94
CA GLN A 1063 21.24 1.59 9.73
C GLN A 1063 20.89 0.34 8.91
N GLN A 1064 21.67 -0.71 9.13
CA GLN A 1064 21.40 -2.07 8.67
C GLN A 1064 21.15 -2.97 9.88
N LYS A 1065 20.06 -3.73 9.85
CA LYS A 1065 19.81 -4.85 10.78
C LYS A 1065 20.04 -6.17 10.05
N TYR A 1066 20.51 -7.20 10.76
CA TYR A 1066 20.70 -8.54 10.22
C TYR A 1066 19.84 -9.54 11.02
N GLU A 1067 18.60 -9.76 10.58
CA GLU A 1067 17.59 -10.47 11.38
C GLU A 1067 17.71 -12.01 11.28
N VAL A 1068 18.20 -12.54 10.16
CA VAL A 1068 18.46 -13.97 9.96
C VAL A 1068 19.77 -14.15 9.19
N GLY A 1069 20.63 -15.08 9.63
CA GLY A 1069 21.82 -15.50 8.86
C GLY A 1069 22.93 -14.45 8.71
N GLY A 1070 22.99 -13.45 9.59
CA GLY A 1070 24.01 -12.40 9.56
C GLY A 1070 25.45 -12.91 9.70
N PRO A 1071 26.46 -12.06 9.41
CA PRO A 1071 27.87 -12.42 9.54
C PRO A 1071 28.19 -12.91 10.96
N SER A 1072 28.77 -14.10 11.07
CA SER A 1072 29.10 -14.70 12.37
C SER A 1072 30.41 -15.47 12.39
N ILE A 1073 30.97 -15.62 13.59
CA ILE A 1073 32.16 -16.41 13.92
C ILE A 1073 31.88 -17.23 15.19
N GLN A 1074 32.69 -18.25 15.42
CA GLN A 1074 32.65 -19.02 16.67
C GLN A 1074 33.70 -18.53 17.65
N ILE A 1075 33.33 -18.49 18.92
CA ILE A 1075 34.20 -18.14 20.04
C ILE A 1075 34.11 -19.29 21.04
N GLN A 1076 35.27 -19.85 21.41
CA GLN A 1076 35.34 -20.91 22.41
C GLN A 1076 36.12 -20.42 23.62
N LEU A 1077 35.41 -20.16 24.71
CA LEU A 1077 36.01 -19.80 25.99
C LEU A 1077 36.29 -21.08 26.77
N PHE A 1078 37.57 -21.34 27.02
CA PHE A 1078 38.01 -22.43 27.89
C PHE A 1078 38.24 -21.92 29.31
N ASP A 1079 38.03 -22.81 30.27
CA ASP A 1079 38.52 -22.62 31.63
C ASP A 1079 40.03 -22.91 31.68
N ALA A 1080 40.72 -22.34 32.65
CA ALA A 1080 42.13 -22.68 32.86
C ALA A 1080 42.24 -24.13 33.40
N PRO A 1081 43.17 -24.95 32.89
CA PRO A 1081 43.34 -26.32 33.38
C PRO A 1081 43.75 -26.27 34.85
N SER A 1082 42.95 -26.89 35.70
CA SER A 1082 43.01 -26.74 37.14
C SER A 1082 43.43 -28.04 37.80
N ILE A 1083 44.46 -27.96 38.64
CA ILE A 1083 44.97 -29.10 39.41
C ILE A 1083 44.48 -28.98 40.85
N TYR A 1084 43.69 -29.96 41.28
CA TYR A 1084 43.17 -30.05 42.63
C TYR A 1084 43.89 -31.17 43.37
N PRO A 1085 44.37 -30.95 44.61
CA PRO A 1085 44.78 -32.08 45.43
C PRO A 1085 43.53 -32.92 45.75
N LEU A 1086 43.57 -34.22 45.49
CA LEU A 1086 42.46 -35.15 45.74
C LEU A 1086 42.02 -35.13 47.22
N GLU A 1087 42.97 -34.80 48.11
CA GLU A 1087 42.76 -34.64 49.54
C GLU A 1087 43.27 -33.25 49.94
N SER A 1088 42.43 -32.44 50.58
CA SER A 1088 42.76 -31.04 50.89
C SER A 1088 43.88 -30.89 51.93
N ARG A 1089 43.99 -31.83 52.87
CA ARG A 1089 44.98 -31.87 53.96
C ARG A 1089 46.39 -31.50 53.48
N ARG A 1090 47.06 -30.57 54.17
CA ARG A 1090 48.50 -30.36 53.95
C ARG A 1090 49.26 -31.56 54.51
N ASP A 1091 48.81 -32.00 55.67
CA ASP A 1091 49.35 -33.08 56.50
C ASP A 1091 48.85 -34.45 56.04
N TYR A 1092 49.72 -35.19 55.35
CA TYR A 1092 49.60 -36.63 55.06
C TYR A 1092 50.27 -37.45 56.16
N CYS A 1093 50.16 -38.77 56.08
CA CYS A 1093 50.85 -39.74 56.91
C CYS A 1093 51.75 -40.65 56.04
N VAL A 1094 52.81 -41.22 56.62
CA VAL A 1094 53.74 -42.11 55.88
C VAL A 1094 52.99 -43.34 55.33
N GLY A 1095 53.23 -43.69 54.07
CA GLY A 1095 52.56 -44.80 53.37
C GLY A 1095 51.27 -44.42 52.64
N GLU A 1096 50.79 -43.19 52.78
CA GLU A 1096 49.63 -42.71 52.04
C GLU A 1096 49.99 -42.28 50.60
N ARG A 1097 48.99 -41.89 49.81
CA ARG A 1097 49.15 -41.53 48.40
C ARG A 1097 48.78 -40.06 48.21
N ILE A 1098 49.76 -39.22 47.87
CA ILE A 1098 49.48 -37.87 47.42
C ILE A 1098 48.97 -37.98 45.98
N ALA A 1099 47.69 -37.69 45.81
CA ALA A 1099 47.01 -37.70 44.52
C ALA A 1099 46.47 -36.30 44.21
N TYR A 1100 46.46 -35.98 42.92
CA TYR A 1100 45.89 -34.76 42.36
C TYR A 1100 44.98 -35.14 41.19
N THR A 1101 43.79 -34.57 41.18
CA THR A 1101 42.89 -34.61 40.01
C THR A 1101 43.19 -33.43 39.10
N LEU A 1102 43.26 -33.71 37.80
CA LEU A 1102 43.56 -32.74 36.77
C LEU A 1102 42.27 -32.48 35.99
N SER A 1103 41.78 -31.25 36.06
CA SER A 1103 40.60 -30.78 35.32
C SER A 1103 41.07 -30.07 34.05
N GLY A 1104 40.50 -30.45 32.90
CA GLY A 1104 40.97 -30.10 31.57
C GLY A 1104 41.05 -31.33 30.67
N THR A 1105 41.71 -31.23 29.52
CA THR A 1105 41.76 -32.33 28.53
C THR A 1105 43.17 -32.94 28.46
N PRO A 1106 43.35 -34.24 28.80
CA PRO A 1106 44.66 -34.88 28.69
C PRO A 1106 45.19 -34.89 27.23
N PRO A 1107 46.51 -34.85 27.03
CA PRO A 1107 47.57 -34.89 28.04
C PRO A 1107 47.78 -33.54 28.76
N PHE A 1108 48.20 -33.64 30.03
CA PHE A 1108 48.60 -32.52 30.87
C PHE A 1108 50.11 -32.47 31.07
N ASP A 1109 50.67 -31.26 31.13
CA ASP A 1109 52.04 -30.97 31.53
C ASP A 1109 52.06 -30.34 32.93
N ILE A 1110 52.81 -30.93 33.88
CA ILE A 1110 52.84 -30.54 35.31
C ILE A 1110 54.29 -30.26 35.75
N HIS A 1111 54.50 -29.16 36.47
CA HIS A 1111 55.81 -28.78 37.03
C HIS A 1111 55.77 -28.72 38.56
N TYR A 1112 56.67 -29.43 39.24
CA TYR A 1112 56.68 -29.53 40.72
C TYR A 1112 58.09 -29.60 41.33
N GLU A 1113 58.15 -29.48 42.66
CA GLU A 1113 59.37 -29.43 43.47
C GLU A 1113 59.20 -30.31 44.73
N PHE A 1114 60.13 -31.25 44.92
CA PHE A 1114 60.23 -32.17 46.06
C PHE A 1114 61.66 -32.67 46.16
N ASN A 1115 62.42 -32.17 47.15
CA ASN A 1115 63.86 -32.42 47.28
C ASN A 1115 64.66 -32.15 45.98
N GLY A 1116 64.17 -31.22 45.13
CA GLY A 1116 64.64 -30.97 43.77
C GLY A 1116 63.48 -30.64 42.82
N LYS A 1117 63.77 -30.12 41.61
CA LYS A 1117 62.76 -29.73 40.61
C LYS A 1117 62.49 -30.83 39.58
N TRP A 1118 61.21 -31.05 39.27
CA TRP A 1118 60.73 -32.15 38.43
C TRP A 1118 59.62 -31.70 37.47
N ASN A 1119 59.55 -32.35 36.30
CA ASN A 1119 58.50 -32.16 35.30
C ASN A 1119 57.84 -33.52 35.03
N ALA A 1120 56.51 -33.60 35.06
CA ALA A 1120 55.76 -34.83 34.79
C ALA A 1120 54.68 -34.60 33.72
N LYS A 1121 54.51 -35.59 32.84
CA LYS A 1121 53.41 -35.65 31.86
C LYS A 1121 52.34 -36.61 32.36
N SER A 1122 51.10 -36.17 32.42
CA SER A 1122 49.95 -37.04 32.76
C SER A 1122 49.11 -37.31 31.52
N GLN A 1123 49.07 -38.57 31.10
CA GLN A 1123 48.20 -39.04 30.01
C GLN A 1123 46.73 -39.20 30.46
N THR A 1124 46.47 -39.13 31.76
CA THR A 1124 45.13 -39.23 32.36
C THR A 1124 44.85 -38.00 33.24
N THR A 1125 43.61 -37.86 33.70
CA THR A 1125 43.16 -36.81 34.64
C THR A 1125 43.58 -37.07 36.10
N SER A 1126 44.54 -37.98 36.36
CA SER A 1126 44.94 -38.38 37.71
C SER A 1126 46.46 -38.49 37.86
N PHE A 1127 47.04 -37.57 38.62
CA PHE A 1127 48.46 -37.57 38.99
C PHE A 1127 48.62 -38.10 40.42
N ARG A 1128 49.03 -39.36 40.57
CA ARG A 1128 49.16 -40.05 41.88
C ARG A 1128 50.59 -40.50 42.15
N ARG A 1129 51.07 -40.27 43.38
CA ARG A 1129 52.39 -40.68 43.88
C ARG A 1129 52.32 -41.16 45.35
N VAL A 1130 53.18 -42.08 45.76
CA VAL A 1130 53.24 -42.60 47.15
C VAL A 1130 54.15 -41.75 48.05
N ALA A 1131 53.67 -41.42 49.24
CA ALA A 1131 54.42 -40.76 50.32
C ALA A 1131 55.31 -41.76 51.08
N GLU A 1132 56.49 -42.04 50.53
CA GLU A 1132 57.47 -42.96 51.13
C GLU A 1132 58.12 -42.42 52.43
N LYS A 1133 58.36 -41.11 52.50
CA LYS A 1133 59.16 -40.45 53.56
C LYS A 1133 58.52 -39.13 54.00
N PRO A 1134 58.73 -38.69 55.27
CA PRO A 1134 58.36 -37.34 55.69
C PRO A 1134 59.14 -36.26 54.92
N GLY A 1135 58.47 -35.16 54.54
CA GLY A 1135 59.05 -34.04 53.79
C GLY A 1135 57.99 -33.20 53.07
N ASP A 1136 58.42 -32.10 52.42
CA ASP A 1136 57.53 -31.13 51.76
C ASP A 1136 57.51 -31.23 50.22
N PHE A 1137 56.32 -31.18 49.63
CA PHE A 1137 56.04 -31.34 48.19
C PHE A 1137 55.24 -30.14 47.63
N ILE A 1138 55.66 -29.51 46.53
CA ILE A 1138 55.06 -28.27 45.99
C ILE A 1138 54.84 -28.34 44.46
N ILE A 1139 53.62 -28.12 43.97
CA ILE A 1139 53.34 -27.95 42.51
C ILE A 1139 53.28 -26.46 42.12
N THR A 1140 53.84 -26.11 40.95
CA THR A 1140 54.09 -24.72 40.49
C THR A 1140 53.32 -24.28 39.21
N ARG A 1141 53.07 -25.19 38.26
CA ARG A 1141 52.37 -24.85 36.99
C ARG A 1141 51.70 -26.07 36.36
N ILE A 1142 50.57 -25.85 35.69
CA ILE A 1142 49.89 -26.82 34.82
C ILE A 1142 49.44 -26.18 33.49
N SER A 1143 49.40 -26.99 32.43
CA SER A 1143 48.73 -26.69 31.15
C SER A 1143 48.18 -27.97 30.51
N ASP A 1144 47.09 -27.87 29.74
CA ASP A 1144 46.47 -28.96 28.99
C ASP A 1144 46.46 -28.68 27.47
N LYS A 1145 46.28 -29.73 26.66
CA LYS A 1145 46.45 -29.62 25.21
C LYS A 1145 45.24 -29.02 24.47
N ALA A 1146 44.03 -29.04 25.04
CA ALA A 1146 42.84 -28.57 24.33
C ALA A 1146 42.63 -27.05 24.46
N SER A 1147 42.76 -26.53 25.68
CA SER A 1147 42.57 -25.10 25.94
C SER A 1147 43.79 -24.26 25.52
N GLU A 1148 44.99 -24.83 25.63
CA GLU A 1148 46.29 -24.13 25.57
C GLU A 1148 46.49 -23.07 26.68
N CYS A 1149 45.54 -22.94 27.60
CA CYS A 1149 45.59 -22.07 28.76
C CYS A 1149 46.63 -22.56 29.78
N ARG A 1150 47.25 -21.62 30.50
CA ARG A 1150 48.35 -21.89 31.44
C ARG A 1150 47.96 -21.40 32.83
N ALA A 1151 47.82 -22.31 33.79
CA ALA A 1151 47.55 -21.96 35.18
C ALA A 1151 48.85 -21.99 36.01
N ALA A 1152 49.17 -20.87 36.65
CA ALA A 1152 50.15 -20.82 37.73
C ALA A 1152 49.49 -21.31 39.03
N VAL A 1153 50.17 -22.18 39.77
CA VAL A 1153 49.62 -22.81 40.99
C VAL A 1153 50.68 -22.88 42.09
N HIS A 1154 50.27 -23.06 43.34
CA HIS A 1154 51.19 -23.23 44.47
C HIS A 1154 50.63 -24.21 45.51
N LEU A 1155 50.79 -25.51 45.26
CA LEU A 1155 50.15 -26.58 46.05
C LEU A 1155 51.17 -27.33 46.91
N ALA A 1156 51.35 -26.87 48.16
CA ALA A 1156 52.31 -27.42 49.13
C ALA A 1156 51.69 -28.45 50.12
N LYS A 1157 52.39 -29.56 50.39
CA LYS A 1157 51.99 -30.69 51.28
C LYS A 1157 53.16 -31.19 52.15
N THR A 1158 52.87 -31.82 53.30
CA THR A 1158 53.79 -32.26 54.39
C THR A 1158 53.33 -33.64 54.96
N ILE A 1159 54.15 -34.45 55.66
CA ILE A 1159 53.89 -35.91 55.93
C ILE A 1159 54.28 -36.39 57.39
N HIS A 1160 53.46 -37.24 58.07
CA HIS A 1160 53.36 -37.50 59.55
C HIS A 1160 53.06 -39.00 60.03
N PRO A 1161 52.86 -39.33 61.36
CA PRO A 1161 52.61 -40.71 61.93
C PRO A 1161 51.30 -40.96 62.80
N LEU A 1162 50.97 -42.21 63.24
CA LEU A 1162 49.60 -42.79 63.58
C LEU A 1162 49.16 -43.12 65.09
N PRO A 1163 47.84 -43.34 65.46
CA PRO A 1163 47.26 -43.44 66.87
C PRO A 1163 46.28 -44.64 67.31
N SER A 1164 45.63 -44.68 68.53
CA SER A 1164 44.88 -45.86 69.15
C SER A 1164 43.70 -45.65 70.23
N VAL A 1165 42.68 -46.57 70.40
CA VAL A 1165 41.33 -46.39 71.10
C VAL A 1165 40.70 -47.60 71.87
N GLN A 1166 39.65 -47.41 72.71
CA GLN A 1166 38.71 -48.43 73.29
C GLN A 1166 37.21 -47.93 73.42
N ILE A 1167 36.25 -48.81 73.79
CA ILE A 1167 34.81 -48.47 74.06
C ILE A 1167 34.29 -49.09 75.38
N SER A 1168 33.37 -48.41 76.08
CA SER A 1168 32.41 -48.86 77.13
C SER A 1168 32.92 -49.90 78.15
N ARG A 1169 34.23 -50.10 78.28
CA ARG A 1169 34.84 -51.42 78.59
C ARG A 1169 34.36 -52.61 77.69
N GLY A 1170 33.35 -52.43 76.80
CA GLY A 1170 32.94 -53.29 75.64
C GLY A 1170 31.42 -53.58 75.38
N GLN A 1171 30.46 -52.61 75.15
CA GLN A 1171 28.94 -52.82 75.19
C GLN A 1171 28.00 -52.11 74.11
N GLN A 1172 26.67 -51.86 74.35
CA GLN A 1172 25.56 -51.69 73.32
C GLN A 1172 24.24 -50.92 73.74
N SER A 1173 23.41 -50.32 72.81
CA SER A 1173 22.04 -49.67 73.06
C SER A 1173 21.01 -49.64 71.85
N ARG A 1174 19.74 -49.12 71.98
CA ARG A 1174 18.65 -48.87 70.93
C ARG A 1174 17.30 -48.18 71.40
N VAL A 1175 16.65 -47.29 70.60
CA VAL A 1175 15.21 -46.77 70.58
C VAL A 1175 14.79 -46.28 69.14
N ASP A 1176 13.50 -46.01 68.72
CA ASP A 1176 13.07 -45.77 67.30
C ASP A 1176 11.84 -44.79 67.03
N ILE A 1177 11.75 -43.99 65.91
CA ILE A 1177 10.73 -42.87 65.61
C ILE A 1177 10.60 -42.27 64.12
N HIS A 1178 9.65 -41.31 63.84
CA HIS A 1178 9.38 -40.45 62.61
C HIS A 1178 10.40 -39.26 62.39
N GLU A 1179 10.14 -38.21 61.57
CA GLU A 1179 10.95 -36.95 61.44
C GLU A 1179 11.11 -36.12 62.78
N GLY A 1180 11.76 -36.67 63.84
CA GLY A 1180 12.47 -35.98 64.98
C GLY A 1180 12.51 -36.62 66.43
N GLY A 1181 13.69 -36.82 67.13
CA GLY A 1181 13.89 -37.26 68.59
C GLY A 1181 15.33 -37.63 69.17
N GLU A 1182 15.53 -38.41 70.29
CA GLU A 1182 16.78 -38.46 71.20
C GLU A 1182 17.02 -39.67 72.23
N VAL A 1183 18.28 -40.05 72.72
CA VAL A 1183 18.73 -40.98 73.90
C VAL A 1183 20.20 -41.66 73.94
N ASP A 1184 20.79 -42.10 75.11
CA ASP A 1184 22.25 -42.19 75.62
C ASP A 1184 23.37 -43.31 75.31
N ILE A 1185 24.73 -43.04 75.45
CA ILE A 1185 26.01 -43.84 75.04
C ILE A 1185 27.45 -43.49 75.72
N LEU A 1186 28.62 -44.26 75.65
CA LEU A 1186 29.96 -44.14 76.44
C LEU A 1186 31.39 -44.70 75.88
N PHE A 1187 32.63 -44.09 76.10
CA PHE A 1187 33.99 -44.29 75.36
C PHE A 1187 35.44 -43.91 75.97
N GLU A 1188 36.63 -44.30 75.38
CA GLU A 1188 38.08 -44.16 75.86
C GLU A 1188 39.31 -44.12 74.80
N PHE A 1189 40.49 -43.37 74.91
CA PHE A 1189 41.53 -43.09 73.78
C PHE A 1189 43.10 -42.84 74.03
N TRP A 1190 44.00 -42.74 72.97
CA TRP A 1190 45.45 -42.28 72.89
C TRP A 1190 45.93 -41.64 71.52
N GLY A 1191 47.02 -40.82 71.53
CA GLY A 1191 47.74 -40.28 70.33
C GLY A 1191 48.29 -38.83 70.52
N THR A 1192 48.33 -38.01 69.47
CA THR A 1192 48.41 -36.52 69.57
C THR A 1192 47.00 -35.93 69.78
N PRO A 1193 46.65 -35.40 70.97
CA PRO A 1193 45.27 -34.95 71.23
C PRO A 1193 44.85 -33.74 70.36
N PRO A 1194 43.55 -33.56 70.06
CA PRO A 1194 42.41 -34.35 70.56
C PRO A 1194 42.23 -35.70 69.85
N PHE A 1195 41.42 -36.58 70.46
CA PHE A 1195 41.10 -37.91 69.94
C PHE A 1195 39.68 -37.96 69.40
N GLU A 1196 39.57 -38.23 68.11
CA GLU A 1196 38.33 -38.46 67.38
C GLU A 1196 38.13 -39.96 67.23
N PHE A 1197 37.02 -40.50 67.70
CA PHE A 1197 36.70 -41.92 67.62
C PHE A 1197 35.33 -42.14 67.01
N THR A 1198 35.12 -43.32 66.44
CA THR A 1198 34.08 -43.55 65.44
C THR A 1198 33.31 -44.81 65.75
N PHE A 1199 32.00 -44.74 65.98
CA PHE A 1199 31.11 -45.87 66.27
C PHE A 1199 29.89 -45.98 65.32
N THR A 1200 29.84 -47.07 64.54
CA THR A 1200 29.11 -47.26 63.27
C THR A 1200 27.77 -47.94 63.40
N ARG A 1201 26.72 -47.21 63.10
CA ARG A 1201 25.36 -47.64 63.34
C ARG A 1201 24.79 -48.44 62.24
N SER A 1202 24.06 -49.50 62.57
CA SER A 1202 23.66 -50.62 61.71
C SER A 1202 22.15 -50.65 61.51
N SER A 1203 21.53 -51.79 61.21
CA SER A 1203 20.07 -51.83 60.98
C SER A 1203 19.38 -52.58 62.09
N ASN A 1204 18.08 -52.31 62.26
CA ASN A 1204 17.21 -53.23 62.97
C ASN A 1204 17.15 -54.53 62.16
N ALA A 1205 18.08 -55.44 62.48
CA ALA A 1205 18.40 -56.60 61.66
C ALA A 1205 17.19 -57.53 61.54
N LYS A 1206 16.53 -57.48 60.38
CA LYS A 1206 15.40 -58.35 60.05
C LYS A 1206 15.93 -59.76 59.73
N LYS A 1207 15.26 -60.76 60.28
CA LYS A 1207 15.79 -62.13 60.45
C LYS A 1207 16.17 -62.74 59.09
N GLY A 1208 17.45 -63.10 58.93
CA GLY A 1208 17.99 -63.62 57.67
C GLY A 1208 18.73 -62.59 56.79
N HIS A 1209 18.87 -61.33 57.23
CA HIS A 1209 19.72 -60.33 56.59
C HIS A 1209 20.82 -59.84 57.55
N ARG A 1210 21.96 -59.40 57.01
CA ARG A 1210 23.03 -58.74 57.80
C ARG A 1210 22.53 -57.39 58.32
N SER A 1211 22.99 -56.98 59.49
CA SER A 1211 22.80 -55.62 60.01
C SER A 1211 23.51 -54.60 59.08
N VAL A 1212 22.77 -53.60 58.59
CA VAL A 1212 23.19 -52.66 57.53
C VAL A 1212 23.44 -51.27 58.10
N LEU A 1213 24.59 -50.65 57.84
CA LEU A 1213 24.94 -49.34 58.41
C LEU A 1213 23.89 -48.21 58.17
N LEU A 1214 23.29 -47.59 59.22
CA LEU A 1214 22.28 -46.49 59.16
C LEU A 1214 22.74 -45.08 59.64
N GLU A 1215 24.01 -44.87 60.01
CA GLU A 1215 24.83 -43.63 60.23
C GLU A 1215 26.05 -44.06 61.03
N THR A 1216 27.15 -43.33 60.99
CA THR A 1216 28.23 -43.57 61.93
C THR A 1216 28.36 -42.35 62.82
N ARG A 1217 28.37 -42.53 64.13
CA ARG A 1217 28.62 -41.43 65.04
C ARG A 1217 30.09 -41.33 65.33
N HIS A 1218 30.53 -40.09 65.32
CA HIS A 1218 31.89 -39.72 65.63
C HIS A 1218 31.82 -38.84 66.87
N GLU A 1219 32.82 -38.98 67.72
CA GLU A 1219 32.93 -38.18 68.92
C GLU A 1219 34.37 -37.80 69.19
N VAL A 1220 34.53 -36.72 69.93
CA VAL A 1220 35.84 -36.09 70.16
C VAL A 1220 36.06 -35.87 71.64
N SER A 1221 37.14 -36.45 72.19
CA SER A 1221 37.64 -36.08 73.50
C SER A 1221 38.95 -35.33 73.40
N TYR A 1222 39.02 -34.21 74.10
CA TYR A 1222 40.25 -33.46 74.34
C TYR A 1222 41.05 -34.08 75.51
N GLU A 1223 40.36 -34.88 76.33
CA GLU A 1223 40.92 -35.80 77.31
C GLU A 1223 40.94 -37.22 76.72
N HIS A 1224 40.98 -38.26 77.56
CA HIS A 1224 41.10 -39.65 77.12
C HIS A 1224 39.79 -40.50 77.32
N SER A 1225 38.59 -39.89 77.50
CA SER A 1225 37.25 -40.58 77.63
C SER A 1225 35.99 -39.71 77.29
N LYS A 1226 34.75 -40.27 77.08
CA LYS A 1226 33.48 -39.52 76.70
C LYS A 1226 32.07 -40.23 76.80
N VAL A 1227 30.90 -39.51 76.68
CA VAL A 1227 29.43 -39.92 76.77
C VAL A 1227 28.47 -39.09 75.81
N ILE A 1228 27.26 -39.57 75.34
CA ILE A 1228 26.40 -38.98 74.21
C ILE A 1228 24.88 -39.42 74.10
N LYS A 1229 23.98 -38.90 73.18
CA LYS A 1229 22.52 -39.30 72.90
C LYS A 1229 21.94 -39.28 71.39
N ALA A 1230 20.89 -40.05 70.90
CA ALA A 1230 20.37 -40.23 69.47
C ALA A 1230 18.93 -40.89 69.14
N SER A 1231 18.46 -41.12 67.86
CA SER A 1231 16.98 -41.08 67.39
C SER A 1231 16.12 -42.22 66.64
N GLN A 1232 15.99 -42.35 65.28
CA GLN A 1232 14.96 -43.12 64.39
C GLN A 1232 14.91 -44.70 64.02
N GLU A 1233 15.81 -45.40 63.24
CA GLU A 1233 15.99 -46.93 63.17
C GLU A 1233 17.49 -47.44 63.08
N GLY A 1234 17.89 -48.56 63.77
CA GLY A 1234 19.12 -49.45 63.69
C GLY A 1234 20.57 -48.96 64.06
N THR A 1235 21.58 -49.77 64.50
CA THR A 1235 22.52 -49.69 65.71
C THR A 1235 24.15 -49.58 65.67
N TYR A 1236 24.85 -48.53 66.27
CA TYR A 1236 26.34 -47.99 66.40
C TYR A 1236 27.67 -48.73 66.96
N GLU A 1237 28.51 -49.52 66.27
CA GLU A 1237 29.80 -50.08 66.82
C GLU A 1237 31.15 -49.30 66.63
N VAL A 1238 31.99 -48.98 67.66
CA VAL A 1238 33.36 -48.35 67.52
C VAL A 1238 34.19 -49.15 66.53
N VAL A 1239 34.95 -48.49 65.64
CA VAL A 1239 35.68 -49.03 64.46
C VAL A 1239 36.93 -48.26 64.03
N ALA A 1240 37.14 -47.04 64.50
CA ALA A 1240 38.28 -46.21 64.10
C ALA A 1240 38.62 -45.17 65.17
N ILE A 1241 39.89 -44.76 65.17
CA ILE A 1241 40.38 -43.56 65.85
C ILE A 1241 41.22 -42.73 64.89
N LYS A 1242 41.12 -41.42 65.09
CA LYS A 1242 41.97 -40.39 64.53
C LYS A 1242 42.50 -39.53 65.68
N ASP A 1243 43.76 -39.12 65.58
CA ASP A 1243 44.33 -38.09 66.43
C ASP A 1243 44.35 -36.75 65.69
N LYS A 1244 45.11 -35.77 66.16
CA LYS A 1244 45.23 -34.46 65.51
C LYS A 1244 45.62 -34.51 64.03
N PHE A 1245 46.36 -35.52 63.57
CA PHE A 1245 46.92 -35.56 62.21
C PHE A 1245 46.58 -36.85 61.44
N CYS A 1246 46.66 -38.01 62.09
CA CYS A 1246 46.60 -39.31 61.41
C CYS A 1246 45.53 -40.22 62.02
N SER A 1247 45.21 -41.32 61.36
CA SER A 1247 44.10 -42.20 61.78
C SER A 1247 44.34 -43.68 61.49
N TYR A 1248 43.71 -44.53 62.29
CA TYR A 1248 43.74 -45.98 62.14
C TYR A 1248 42.34 -46.59 62.31
N SER A 1249 42.04 -47.65 61.54
CA SER A 1249 40.80 -48.41 61.64
C SER A 1249 41.03 -49.89 61.33
N THR A 1250 40.56 -50.79 62.21
CA THR A 1250 40.63 -52.23 61.98
C THR A 1250 39.70 -52.71 60.86
N GLN A 1251 38.63 -51.97 60.54
CA GLN A 1251 37.70 -52.31 59.46
C GLN A 1251 38.33 -52.27 58.05
N GLN A 1252 39.54 -51.72 57.89
CA GLN A 1252 40.22 -51.71 56.59
C GLN A 1252 40.73 -53.08 56.14
N ALA A 1253 40.90 -54.05 57.07
CA ALA A 1253 41.27 -55.42 56.73
C ALA A 1253 40.08 -56.21 56.15
N ASP A 1254 38.99 -56.38 56.91
CA ASP A 1254 37.83 -57.23 56.55
C ASP A 1254 37.10 -56.84 55.26
N LYS A 1255 37.29 -55.62 54.76
CA LYS A 1255 36.71 -55.15 53.50
C LYS A 1255 37.48 -55.58 52.25
N ARG A 1256 38.67 -56.21 52.37
CA ARG A 1256 39.38 -56.80 51.22
C ARG A 1256 38.93 -58.23 50.94
N ASP A 1257 38.66 -59.05 51.95
CA ASP A 1257 38.35 -60.49 51.77
C ASP A 1257 36.89 -60.77 51.34
N LYS A 1258 36.23 -59.81 50.68
CA LYS A 1258 34.91 -59.94 50.02
C LYS A 1258 34.83 -59.18 48.69
N LYS A 1259 35.91 -59.15 47.93
CA LYS A 1259 35.92 -58.82 46.49
C LYS A 1259 36.81 -59.78 45.72
#